data_AF-A0AAW1T8D1-F1
#
_entry.id   AF-A0AAW1T8D1-F1
#
_cell.length_a   1.000
_cell.length_b   1.000
_cell.length_c   1.000
_cell.angle_alpha   90.00
_cell.angle_beta   90.00
_cell.angle_gamma   90.00
#
_symmetry.space_group_name_H-M   'P 1'
#
loop_
_entity.id
_entity.type
_entity.pdbx_description
1 polymer ?
#
loop_
_entity_poly.entity_id
_entity_poly.type
_entity_poly.pdbx_seq_one_letter_code
_entity_poly.pdbx_strand_id
1 'polypeptide(L)'
;MATSSTPICYINGKRKVLPPGRAETTLLQYLREIGLTGTKLGCGEGGCGACTVMLSNIENGQLQHRSVNACLCPLYSIDGMHVVTVEGIGNSRDGLHPVQERLANSHGSQCGFCTPGFVMSMYSLLRSKAGAPSEQEIQENLAGNLCRCTGYRPILDAFRVFAEVPAGAYTEESIAAHSQWKAGGNNAVGPTQPTGCPADSSGTIKLNPSKAICPSTGRPCDCGAASQSDSPTSTSGSSDDMSLKPANSHANGHAPAQTGGHASMDESCTSKACGGHSNGEAGGAAGGKKFASGGLTNGLGMDVLSDSGVKKAEGAAAVGKAQPKQQRWTSATEPIFPAELRKRVAPILHLPGPYATWHRPLTLNGLLTLREQYPEGKIVVGNTEIGIEMKYGRKTYPIFIAATHIPELNHMEVDADGLTVGAAVTLTRLMRTLKQLVADMPKHQTRTFQAMGEQMKYFAGNQIRNTASVGGNICNASPISDLNPIYMSTGSVFTVQGEGTGVRKIAAKDFFVSYRKVDMQPHEVLLNVHIPFTKQHDFVREYKQAHRRDDDIAIANAGMRVRMEMATDGEWKVAEAEMALGGVAPKTIMAPLTMDLLQGRVWNKETLHAGIASLAQDVYINSQSPGGMVEFRRAMAASFFFRFFMHVAFELDAFKPGSCNLFPKNYRSGAIAHPHKPLSTGMQYFSKVPGDRVIGQPYRHAAAHVQVTGEAHYTDDIPLPGNALRAALVYSDRPHAKLLSIDASSALEVRKDPLS
;
A
#
# COMPACT_ATOMS: atom_id res chain seq x y z
N MET A 1 35.00 -16.08 -26.17
CA MET A 1 35.21 -15.61 -24.78
C MET A 1 34.33 -14.38 -24.59
N ALA A 2 33.26 -14.47 -23.81
CA ALA A 2 32.32 -13.36 -23.67
C ALA A 2 32.90 -12.26 -22.77
N THR A 3 32.81 -11.01 -23.22
CA THR A 3 33.19 -9.84 -22.42
C THR A 3 32.33 -9.78 -21.15
N SER A 4 32.95 -9.94 -19.98
CA SER A 4 32.30 -9.65 -18.70
C SER A 4 32.03 -8.16 -18.57
N SER A 5 30.92 -7.71 -19.11
CA SER A 5 30.43 -6.35 -19.00
C SER A 5 29.97 -6.09 -17.57
N THR A 6 30.80 -5.36 -16.83
CA THR A 6 30.60 -5.08 -15.41
C THR A 6 29.19 -4.53 -15.13
N PRO A 7 28.48 -5.05 -14.13
CA PRO A 7 27.18 -4.53 -13.73
C PRO A 7 27.32 -3.11 -13.14
N ILE A 8 26.45 -2.20 -13.57
CA ILE A 8 26.45 -0.79 -13.14
C ILE A 8 25.03 -0.30 -12.83
N CYS A 9 24.94 0.66 -11.93
CA CYS A 9 23.71 1.42 -11.70
C CYS A 9 24.05 2.90 -11.52
N TYR A 10 23.02 3.73 -11.36
CA TYR A 10 23.17 5.08 -10.83
C TYR A 10 22.41 5.18 -9.50
N ILE A 11 22.99 5.87 -8.53
CA ILE A 11 22.34 6.16 -7.24
C ILE A 11 22.41 7.67 -7.03
N ASN A 12 21.26 8.34 -6.94
CA ASN A 12 21.13 9.79 -6.79
C ASN A 12 21.99 10.56 -7.82
N GLY A 13 21.86 10.19 -9.10
CA GLY A 13 22.63 10.78 -10.20
C GLY A 13 24.13 10.40 -10.27
N LYS A 14 24.67 9.67 -9.29
CA LYS A 14 26.07 9.22 -9.27
C LYS A 14 26.21 7.81 -9.82
N ARG A 15 27.07 7.62 -10.82
CA ARG A 15 27.41 6.31 -11.40
C ARG A 15 28.04 5.40 -10.34
N LYS A 16 27.65 4.13 -10.31
CA LYS A 16 28.19 3.10 -9.42
C LYS A 16 28.46 1.82 -10.21
N VAL A 17 29.61 1.21 -9.95
CA VAL A 17 29.90 -0.17 -10.33
C VAL A 17 29.39 -1.07 -9.20
N LEU A 18 28.63 -2.11 -9.53
CA LEU A 18 28.17 -3.06 -8.51
C LEU A 18 29.33 -4.03 -8.18
N PRO A 19 29.66 -4.23 -6.89
CA PRO A 19 30.77 -5.09 -6.49
C PRO A 19 30.50 -6.56 -6.88
N PRO A 20 31.54 -7.35 -7.22
CA PRO A 20 31.41 -8.77 -7.51
C PRO A 20 31.08 -9.60 -6.25
N GLY A 21 30.58 -10.81 -6.44
CA GLY A 21 30.34 -11.78 -5.36
C GLY A 21 29.24 -11.44 -4.35
N ARG A 22 28.25 -10.61 -4.72
CA ARG A 22 27.22 -10.09 -3.82
C ARG A 22 25.79 -10.44 -4.25
N ALA A 23 25.56 -11.68 -4.69
CA ALA A 23 24.27 -12.12 -5.24
C ALA A 23 23.13 -12.08 -4.21
N GLU A 24 23.45 -12.42 -2.96
CA GLU A 24 22.57 -12.40 -1.79
C GLU A 24 22.41 -11.02 -1.14
N THR A 25 23.20 -10.01 -1.54
CA THR A 25 23.12 -8.67 -0.96
C THR A 25 21.86 -7.94 -1.42
N THR A 26 21.17 -7.29 -0.48
CA THR A 26 20.00 -6.45 -0.78
C THR A 26 20.40 -5.02 -1.14
N LEU A 27 19.57 -4.33 -1.92
CA LEU A 27 19.77 -2.91 -2.23
C LEU A 27 19.84 -2.06 -0.95
N LEU A 28 19.00 -2.35 0.05
CA LEU A 28 19.01 -1.64 1.33
C LEU A 28 20.35 -1.76 2.05
N GLN A 29 20.91 -2.97 2.10
CA GLN A 29 22.22 -3.21 2.71
C GLN A 29 23.30 -2.40 1.99
N TYR A 30 23.34 -2.49 0.65
CA TYR A 30 24.33 -1.76 -0.14
C TYR A 30 24.22 -0.23 0.01
N LEU A 31 23.00 0.32 0.03
CA LEU A 31 22.77 1.76 0.24
C LEU A 31 23.34 2.24 1.59
N ARG A 32 23.07 1.49 2.67
CA ARG A 32 23.55 1.82 4.01
C ARG A 32 25.07 1.67 4.13
N GLU A 33 25.64 0.62 3.54
CA GLU A 33 27.10 0.41 3.49
C GLU A 33 27.86 1.54 2.77
N ILE A 34 27.27 2.15 1.72
CA ILE A 34 27.87 3.32 1.05
C ILE A 34 27.52 4.68 1.71
N GLY A 35 26.95 4.66 2.92
CA GLY A 35 26.64 5.85 3.72
C GLY A 35 25.31 6.55 3.39
N LEU A 36 24.45 5.97 2.56
CA LEU A 36 23.09 6.48 2.31
C LEU A 36 22.10 5.87 3.31
N THR A 37 22.19 6.38 4.54
CA THR A 37 21.48 5.84 5.70
C THR A 37 20.06 6.37 5.85
N GLY A 38 19.60 7.30 5.02
CA GLY A 38 18.23 7.83 5.03
C GLY A 38 17.18 6.76 4.72
N THR A 39 17.54 5.72 3.95
CA THR A 39 16.68 4.55 3.72
C THR A 39 16.80 3.58 4.90
N LYS A 40 15.68 3.29 5.58
CA LYS A 40 15.68 2.60 6.89
C LYS A 40 15.25 1.12 6.82
N LEU A 41 15.86 0.27 7.64
CA LEU A 41 15.38 -1.10 7.89
C LEU A 41 14.28 -1.09 8.96
N GLY A 42 13.04 -1.38 8.58
CA GLY A 42 11.90 -1.48 9.51
C GLY A 42 11.59 -2.93 9.91
N CYS A 43 11.09 -3.73 8.96
CA CYS A 43 10.73 -5.13 9.19
C CYS A 43 11.68 -6.15 8.53
N GLY A 44 12.09 -5.90 7.27
CA GLY A 44 12.88 -6.84 6.45
C GLY A 44 12.04 -7.71 5.50
N GLU A 45 10.70 -7.67 5.62
CA GLU A 45 9.75 -8.49 4.86
C GLU A 45 8.87 -7.68 3.88
N GLY A 46 9.19 -6.41 3.64
CA GLY A 46 8.47 -5.52 2.71
C GLY A 46 7.26 -4.78 3.30
N GLY A 47 6.51 -5.39 4.23
CA GLY A 47 5.23 -4.89 4.76
C GLY A 47 5.25 -3.63 5.66
N CYS A 48 6.27 -2.78 5.61
CA CYS A 48 6.32 -1.51 6.38
C CYS A 48 6.65 -0.26 5.55
N GLY A 49 7.18 -0.40 4.33
CA GLY A 49 7.53 0.74 3.47
C GLY A 49 8.68 1.64 3.93
N ALA A 50 9.27 1.46 5.13
CA ALA A 50 10.37 2.31 5.63
C ALA A 50 11.63 2.31 4.75
N CYS A 51 11.82 1.24 3.97
CA CYS A 51 12.90 1.08 2.99
C CYS A 51 12.49 1.43 1.54
N THR A 52 11.44 2.24 1.34
CA THR A 52 10.97 2.58 0.00
C THR A 52 11.99 3.47 -0.72
N VAL A 53 12.35 3.09 -1.94
CA VAL A 53 13.16 3.87 -2.89
C VAL A 53 12.47 3.88 -4.25
N MET A 54 12.82 4.85 -5.10
CA MET A 54 12.35 4.86 -6.49
C MET A 54 13.39 4.21 -7.39
N LEU A 55 12.96 3.27 -8.23
CA LEU A 55 13.73 2.78 -9.37
C LEU A 55 13.22 3.42 -10.65
N SER A 56 14.15 3.78 -11.53
CA SER A 56 13.86 4.26 -12.88
C SER A 56 14.66 3.46 -13.90
N ASN A 57 14.02 3.08 -15.01
CA ASN A 57 14.65 2.37 -16.12
C ASN A 57 13.89 2.63 -17.43
N ILE A 58 14.50 2.28 -18.56
CA ILE A 58 13.81 2.28 -19.86
C ILE A 58 13.13 0.92 -20.05
N GLU A 59 11.81 0.93 -20.29
CA GLU A 59 11.01 -0.24 -20.66
C GLU A 59 10.23 0.10 -21.92
N ASN A 60 10.32 -0.75 -22.96
CA ASN A 60 9.69 -0.53 -24.27
C ASN A 60 9.97 0.87 -24.86
N GLY A 61 11.20 1.36 -24.70
CA GLY A 61 11.64 2.69 -25.16
C GLY A 61 11.18 3.88 -24.30
N GLN A 62 10.34 3.65 -23.28
CA GLN A 62 9.83 4.70 -22.39
C GLN A 62 10.50 4.67 -21.02
N LEU A 63 10.71 5.85 -20.43
CA LEU A 63 11.19 5.97 -19.05
C LEU A 63 10.07 5.62 -18.08
N GLN A 64 10.26 4.55 -17.30
CA GLN A 64 9.35 4.15 -16.22
C GLN A 64 9.93 4.54 -14.86
N HIS A 65 9.04 4.86 -13.92
CA HIS A 65 9.35 5.16 -12.53
C HIS A 65 8.46 4.29 -11.62
N ARG A 66 9.06 3.60 -10.64
CA ARG A 66 8.33 2.75 -9.67
C ARG A 66 8.94 2.82 -8.28
N SER A 67 8.10 2.77 -7.24
CA SER A 67 8.53 2.56 -5.86
C SER A 67 8.79 1.07 -5.60
N VAL A 68 9.83 0.73 -4.84
CA VAL A 68 10.14 -0.65 -4.42
C VAL A 68 10.65 -0.69 -2.98
N ASN A 69 10.53 -1.85 -2.32
CA ASN A 69 11.15 -2.08 -1.01
C ASN A 69 12.63 -2.49 -1.20
N ALA A 70 13.57 -1.62 -0.82
CA ALA A 70 15.00 -1.91 -0.95
C ALA A 70 15.47 -3.13 -0.14
N CYS A 71 14.74 -3.54 0.91
CA CYS A 71 15.06 -4.72 1.72
C CYS A 71 14.83 -6.06 1.01
N LEU A 72 14.01 -6.11 -0.05
CA LEU A 72 13.75 -7.32 -0.83
C LEU A 72 14.37 -7.26 -2.23
N CYS A 73 14.74 -6.08 -2.73
CA CYS A 73 15.37 -5.89 -4.03
C CYS A 73 16.82 -6.45 -4.04
N PRO A 74 17.15 -7.49 -4.82
CA PRO A 74 18.52 -8.00 -4.93
C PRO A 74 19.45 -6.98 -5.60
N LEU A 75 20.70 -6.88 -5.16
CA LEU A 75 21.64 -5.88 -5.64
C LEU A 75 21.87 -5.96 -7.16
N TYR A 76 22.00 -7.17 -7.72
CA TYR A 76 22.20 -7.32 -9.17
C TYR A 76 20.91 -7.17 -10.00
N SER A 77 19.74 -7.05 -9.37
CA SER A 77 18.50 -6.76 -10.11
C SER A 77 18.42 -5.32 -10.61
N ILE A 78 19.22 -4.39 -10.07
CA ILE A 78 19.26 -2.98 -10.45
C ILE A 78 20.35 -2.61 -11.48
N ASP A 79 21.00 -3.60 -12.11
CA ASP A 79 21.89 -3.31 -13.24
C ASP A 79 21.12 -2.56 -14.35
N GLY A 80 21.69 -1.45 -14.81
CA GLY A 80 21.07 -0.56 -15.79
C GLY A 80 20.00 0.39 -15.26
N MET A 81 19.75 0.42 -13.95
CA MET A 81 18.71 1.26 -13.34
C MET A 81 19.28 2.50 -12.62
N HIS A 82 18.43 3.53 -12.49
CA HIS A 82 18.67 4.69 -11.64
C HIS A 82 17.85 4.57 -10.35
N VAL A 83 18.54 4.38 -9.23
CA VAL A 83 17.99 4.41 -7.88
C VAL A 83 17.95 5.86 -7.40
N VAL A 84 16.81 6.31 -6.88
CA VAL A 84 16.66 7.58 -6.17
C VAL A 84 16.20 7.26 -4.74
N THR A 85 16.96 7.77 -3.76
CA THR A 85 16.65 7.68 -2.32
C THR A 85 16.19 9.04 -1.79
N VAL A 86 15.83 9.11 -0.50
CA VAL A 86 15.33 10.34 0.14
C VAL A 86 16.34 11.50 0.07
N GLU A 87 17.64 11.18 0.18
CA GLU A 87 18.75 12.13 0.07
C GLU A 87 18.95 12.65 -1.37
N GLY A 88 18.38 11.95 -2.36
CA GLY A 88 18.52 12.24 -3.78
C GLY A 88 17.54 13.27 -4.34
N ILE A 89 16.51 13.65 -3.58
CA ILE A 89 15.47 14.60 -4.02
C ILE A 89 15.56 15.98 -3.34
N GLY A 90 16.22 16.06 -2.17
CA GLY A 90 16.37 17.29 -1.39
C GLY A 90 17.03 17.02 -0.04
N ASN A 91 17.70 18.04 0.52
CA ASN A 91 18.48 17.98 1.76
C ASN A 91 18.57 19.36 2.43
N SER A 92 19.08 19.43 3.67
CA SER A 92 19.12 20.68 4.45
C SER A 92 20.09 21.75 3.91
N ARG A 93 21.01 21.40 3.02
CA ARG A 93 21.94 22.34 2.36
C ARG A 93 21.38 22.90 1.06
N ASP A 94 20.82 22.04 0.22
CA ASP A 94 20.39 22.37 -1.15
C ASP A 94 18.90 22.77 -1.21
N GLY A 95 18.13 22.47 -0.17
CA GLY A 95 16.71 22.77 -0.05
C GLY A 95 15.85 21.49 0.02
N LEU A 96 14.68 21.62 0.67
CA LEU A 96 13.70 20.55 0.75
C LEU A 96 12.89 20.46 -0.56
N HIS A 97 12.68 19.23 -1.06
CA HIS A 97 11.70 18.95 -2.10
C HIS A 97 10.27 19.25 -1.58
N PRO A 98 9.28 19.63 -2.40
CA PRO A 98 7.94 19.97 -1.89
C PRO A 98 7.28 18.83 -1.11
N VAL A 99 7.55 17.57 -1.48
CA VAL A 99 7.05 16.40 -0.74
C VAL A 99 7.66 16.35 0.69
N GLN A 100 8.94 16.68 0.83
CA GLN A 100 9.64 16.77 2.11
C GLN A 100 9.13 17.97 2.92
N GLU A 101 9.08 19.16 2.32
CA GLU A 101 8.65 20.41 2.94
C GLU A 101 7.21 20.32 3.49
N ARG A 102 6.27 19.80 2.68
CA ARG A 102 4.88 19.62 3.11
C ARG A 102 4.78 18.65 4.27
N LEU A 103 5.46 17.50 4.20
CA LEU A 103 5.41 16.50 5.27
C LEU A 103 5.99 17.02 6.59
N ALA A 104 7.07 17.82 6.54
CA ALA A 104 7.67 18.46 7.72
C ALA A 104 6.75 19.54 8.31
N ASN A 105 6.16 20.40 7.48
CA ASN A 105 5.37 21.55 7.92
C ASN A 105 3.94 21.16 8.37
N SER A 106 3.37 20.09 7.83
CA SER A 106 2.04 19.58 8.21
C SER A 106 2.06 18.64 9.44
N HIS A 107 3.15 18.63 10.21
CA HIS A 107 3.35 17.72 11.37
C HIS A 107 3.25 16.22 11.02
N GLY A 108 3.55 15.85 9.76
CA GLY A 108 3.53 14.47 9.27
C GLY A 108 4.68 13.60 9.75
N SER A 109 5.58 14.13 10.59
CA SER A 109 6.72 13.43 11.17
C SER A 109 6.80 13.68 12.69
N GLN A 110 6.97 12.60 13.46
CA GLN A 110 7.20 12.65 14.91
C GLN A 110 8.55 11.99 15.25
N CYS A 111 8.59 10.65 15.38
CA CYS A 111 9.85 9.92 15.60
C CYS A 111 10.79 9.98 14.38
N GLY A 112 10.24 10.17 13.17
CA GLY A 112 10.96 10.33 11.90
C GLY A 112 11.34 9.05 11.16
N PHE A 113 11.31 7.88 11.81
CA PHE A 113 11.91 6.67 11.23
C PHE A 113 11.19 6.13 9.97
N CYS A 114 9.87 6.28 9.89
CA CYS A 114 9.09 5.92 8.70
C CYS A 114 9.08 7.02 7.62
N THR A 115 9.48 8.25 7.97
CA THR A 115 9.28 9.46 7.18
C THR A 115 9.94 9.39 5.79
N PRO A 116 11.20 8.94 5.63
CA PRO A 116 11.80 8.68 4.33
C PRO A 116 10.97 7.76 3.41
N GLY A 117 10.38 6.70 3.97
CA GLY A 117 9.53 5.77 3.23
C GLY A 117 8.26 6.44 2.68
N PHE A 118 7.61 7.28 3.48
CA PHE A 118 6.43 8.07 3.04
C PHE A 118 6.78 9.09 1.96
N VAL A 119 7.90 9.81 2.15
CA VAL A 119 8.42 10.76 1.15
C VAL A 119 8.67 10.04 -0.18
N MET A 120 9.38 8.91 -0.17
CA MET A 120 9.71 8.19 -1.40
C MET A 120 8.51 7.51 -2.07
N SER A 121 7.53 7.03 -1.30
CA SER A 121 6.26 6.54 -1.88
C SER A 121 5.50 7.66 -2.60
N MET A 122 5.34 8.83 -1.97
CA MET A 122 4.60 9.94 -2.59
C MET A 122 5.36 10.54 -3.78
N TYR A 123 6.67 10.70 -3.66
CA TYR A 123 7.54 11.13 -4.75
C TYR A 123 7.46 10.20 -5.96
N SER A 124 7.53 8.88 -5.74
CA SER A 124 7.42 7.89 -6.82
C SER A 124 6.07 7.96 -7.54
N LEU A 125 4.97 8.19 -6.81
CA LEU A 125 3.64 8.35 -7.41
C LEU A 125 3.61 9.55 -8.36
N LEU A 126 4.05 10.73 -7.89
CA LEU A 126 4.12 11.96 -8.68
C LEU A 126 5.02 11.82 -9.92
N ARG A 127 6.10 11.03 -9.82
CA ARG A 127 7.00 10.76 -10.95
C ARG A 127 6.47 9.71 -11.93
N SER A 128 5.62 8.79 -11.48
CA SER A 128 5.07 7.70 -12.29
C SER A 128 3.83 8.07 -13.11
N LYS A 129 3.18 9.20 -12.81
CA LYS A 129 1.94 9.65 -13.46
C LYS A 129 2.19 10.90 -14.30
N ALA A 130 1.52 10.99 -15.46
CA ALA A 130 1.63 12.13 -16.39
C ALA A 130 0.82 13.38 -15.95
N GLY A 131 0.07 13.27 -14.86
CA GLY A 131 -0.75 14.33 -14.26
C GLY A 131 -0.80 14.14 -12.74
N ALA A 132 -1.55 14.99 -12.04
CA ALA A 132 -1.70 14.85 -10.59
C ALA A 132 -2.46 13.54 -10.23
N PRO A 133 -2.17 12.91 -9.08
CA PRO A 133 -2.95 11.77 -8.60
C PRO A 133 -4.30 12.22 -8.00
N SER A 134 -5.29 11.34 -7.92
CA SER A 134 -6.47 11.57 -7.08
C SER A 134 -6.16 11.34 -5.60
N GLU A 135 -6.97 11.86 -4.67
CA GLU A 135 -6.83 11.55 -3.23
C GLU A 135 -6.85 10.04 -2.94
N GLN A 136 -7.61 9.28 -3.74
CA GLN A 136 -7.71 7.83 -3.63
C GLN A 136 -6.40 7.16 -4.06
N GLU A 137 -5.82 7.57 -5.20
CA GLU A 137 -4.52 7.06 -5.65
C GLU A 137 -3.41 7.37 -4.64
N ILE A 138 -3.46 8.53 -3.97
CA ILE A 138 -2.55 8.86 -2.86
C ILE A 138 -2.73 7.85 -1.70
N GLN A 139 -3.95 7.61 -1.24
CA GLN A 139 -4.20 6.66 -0.14
C GLN A 139 -3.82 5.22 -0.51
N GLU A 140 -4.14 4.76 -1.72
CA GLU A 140 -3.80 3.41 -2.22
C GLU A 140 -2.27 3.22 -2.38
N ASN A 141 -1.55 4.25 -2.82
CA ASN A 141 -0.08 4.20 -2.95
C ASN A 141 0.63 4.17 -1.58
N LEU A 142 0.03 4.75 -0.55
CA LEU A 142 0.58 4.78 0.81
C LEU A 142 0.19 3.55 1.66
N ALA A 143 -0.65 2.64 1.15
CA ALA A 143 -1.09 1.45 1.87
C ALA A 143 0.06 0.52 2.30
N GLY A 144 1.19 0.53 1.58
CA GLY A 144 2.41 -0.21 1.92
C GLY A 144 3.35 0.49 2.90
N ASN A 145 2.95 1.61 3.51
CA ASN A 145 3.77 2.39 4.43
C ASN A 145 3.13 2.42 5.82
N LEU A 146 3.85 1.96 6.85
CA LEU A 146 3.35 1.94 8.22
C LEU A 146 3.93 3.08 9.06
N CYS A 147 3.07 3.73 9.85
CA CYS A 147 3.46 4.69 10.88
C CYS A 147 2.83 4.30 12.23
N ARG A 148 3.63 4.32 13.30
CA ARG A 148 3.16 4.02 14.67
C ARG A 148 2.85 5.27 15.51
N CYS A 149 3.24 6.46 15.05
CA CYS A 149 3.22 7.68 15.86
C CYS A 149 2.14 8.69 15.42
N THR A 150 1.99 8.94 14.12
CA THR A 150 1.19 10.09 13.61
C THR A 150 -0.32 9.82 13.49
N GLY A 151 -0.74 8.55 13.55
CA GLY A 151 -2.12 8.16 13.20
C GLY A 151 -2.48 8.41 11.73
N TYR A 152 -1.49 8.58 10.83
CA TYR A 152 -1.60 8.83 9.39
C TYR A 152 -2.26 10.15 8.97
N ARG A 153 -3.22 10.69 9.73
CA ARG A 153 -3.98 11.90 9.39
C ARG A 153 -3.11 13.07 8.89
N PRO A 154 -2.09 13.56 9.62
CA PRO A 154 -1.25 14.67 9.13
C PRO A 154 -0.40 14.32 7.90
N ILE A 155 -0.09 13.04 7.67
CA ILE A 155 0.60 12.58 6.46
C ILE A 155 -0.31 12.68 5.23
N LEU A 156 -1.57 12.26 5.38
CA LEU A 156 -2.56 12.38 4.31
C LEU A 156 -2.84 13.85 3.97
N ASP A 157 -3.03 14.69 4.98
CA ASP A 157 -3.25 16.13 4.79
C ASP A 157 -2.03 16.82 4.14
N ALA A 158 -0.80 16.41 4.49
CA ALA A 158 0.42 16.90 3.85
C ALA A 158 0.49 16.60 2.34
N PHE A 159 -0.06 15.46 1.91
CA PHE A 159 0.06 14.98 0.54
C PHE A 159 -1.16 15.27 -0.33
N ARG A 160 -2.34 15.49 0.25
CA ARG A 160 -3.56 15.95 -0.44
C ARG A 160 -3.37 17.18 -1.31
N VAL A 161 -2.46 18.08 -0.93
CA VAL A 161 -2.14 19.29 -1.70
C VAL A 161 -1.58 19.02 -3.09
N PHE A 162 -1.18 17.78 -3.38
CA PHE A 162 -0.72 17.34 -4.70
C PHE A 162 -1.82 16.61 -5.50
N ALA A 163 -3.04 16.49 -4.98
CA ALA A 163 -4.12 15.82 -5.68
C ALA A 163 -4.69 16.66 -6.84
N GLU A 164 -5.31 15.99 -7.81
CA GLU A 164 -6.17 16.64 -8.82
C GLU A 164 -7.31 17.40 -8.12
N VAL A 165 -7.35 18.71 -8.33
CA VAL A 165 -8.43 19.55 -7.83
C VAL A 165 -9.61 19.46 -8.81
N PRO A 166 -10.84 19.15 -8.35
CA PRO A 166 -12.02 19.09 -9.23
C PRO A 166 -12.25 20.40 -9.97
N ALA A 167 -12.61 20.31 -11.25
CA ALA A 167 -13.03 21.47 -12.03
C ALA A 167 -14.22 22.17 -11.34
N GLY A 168 -14.08 23.46 -11.03
CA GLY A 168 -15.05 24.25 -10.27
C GLY A 168 -14.81 24.35 -8.76
N ALA A 169 -13.74 23.78 -8.21
CA ALA A 169 -13.35 24.02 -6.81
C ALA A 169 -12.76 25.43 -6.57
N TYR A 170 -12.31 26.09 -7.63
CA TYR A 170 -11.96 27.52 -7.67
C TYR A 170 -12.94 28.24 -8.59
N THR A 171 -13.36 29.44 -8.18
CA THR A 171 -14.14 30.36 -9.00
C THR A 171 -13.24 31.15 -9.96
N GLU A 172 -13.81 31.78 -10.99
CA GLU A 172 -13.03 32.64 -11.88
C GLU A 172 -12.40 33.83 -11.13
N GLU A 173 -13.06 34.38 -10.10
CA GLU A 173 -12.48 35.47 -9.29
C GLU A 173 -11.26 35.01 -8.49
N SER A 174 -11.25 33.75 -8.02
CA SER A 174 -10.09 33.20 -7.31
C SER A 174 -8.93 32.93 -8.27
N ILE A 175 -9.18 32.46 -9.49
CA ILE A 175 -8.14 32.34 -10.52
C ILE A 175 -7.57 33.73 -10.91
N ALA A 176 -8.42 34.76 -11.00
CA ALA A 176 -8.01 36.14 -11.28
C ALA A 176 -7.14 36.75 -10.17
N ALA A 177 -7.54 36.61 -8.89
CA ALA A 177 -6.79 37.13 -7.75
C ALA A 177 -5.37 36.55 -7.65
N HIS A 178 -5.19 35.26 -7.97
CA HIS A 178 -3.85 34.64 -8.00
C HIS A 178 -2.98 35.16 -9.16
N SER A 179 -3.61 35.55 -10.26
CA SER A 179 -2.93 36.06 -11.46
C SER A 179 -2.42 37.48 -11.27
N GLN A 180 -3.17 38.34 -10.58
CA GLN A 180 -2.74 39.68 -10.19
C GLN A 180 -1.55 39.66 -9.23
N TRP A 181 -1.51 38.73 -8.27
CA TRP A 181 -0.37 38.56 -7.35
C TRP A 181 0.96 38.27 -8.09
N LYS A 182 0.92 37.56 -9.22
CA LYS A 182 2.12 37.33 -10.05
C LYS A 182 2.59 38.55 -10.84
N ALA A 183 1.72 39.52 -11.10
CA ALA A 183 2.02 40.71 -11.91
C ALA A 183 2.68 41.83 -11.09
N GLY A 184 2.53 41.81 -9.76
CA GLY A 184 3.13 42.78 -8.82
C GLY A 184 4.64 42.60 -8.61
N GLY A 185 5.44 42.83 -9.64
CA GLY A 185 6.89 42.95 -9.49
C GLY A 185 7.27 44.24 -8.74
N ASN A 186 8.22 44.12 -7.79
CA ASN A 186 8.92 45.21 -7.08
C ASN A 186 8.38 46.63 -7.26
N ASN A 187 7.49 47.08 -6.37
CA ASN A 187 7.37 48.51 -6.06
C ASN A 187 6.97 48.72 -4.60
N ALA A 188 7.61 49.69 -3.96
CA ALA A 188 7.48 49.93 -2.53
C ALA A 188 6.27 50.79 -2.19
N VAL A 189 5.48 50.35 -1.21
CA VAL A 189 4.54 51.21 -0.46
C VAL A 189 4.71 50.86 1.02
N GLY A 190 4.71 51.90 1.88
CA GLY A 190 4.95 51.79 3.31
C GLY A 190 3.79 51.16 4.11
N PRO A 191 3.91 51.08 5.45
CA PRO A 191 3.02 50.29 6.29
C PRO A 191 1.68 51.01 6.58
N THR A 192 0.75 50.97 5.63
CA THR A 192 -0.64 51.43 5.83
C THR A 192 -1.63 50.40 5.30
N GLN A 193 -2.16 49.57 6.21
CA GLN A 193 -3.29 48.63 6.08
C GLN A 193 -3.24 47.57 4.95
N PRO A 194 -3.69 46.33 5.21
CA PRO A 194 -3.89 45.34 4.15
C PRO A 194 -5.13 45.72 3.33
N THR A 195 -4.91 46.27 2.13
CA THR A 195 -5.99 46.50 1.18
C THR A 195 -6.52 45.15 0.68
N GLY A 196 -7.83 44.96 0.81
CA GLY A 196 -8.52 43.73 0.42
C GLY A 196 -8.65 43.55 -1.10
N CYS A 197 -9.44 42.55 -1.50
CA CYS A 197 -9.74 42.25 -2.90
C CYS A 197 -10.19 43.51 -3.68
N PRO A 198 -9.84 43.63 -4.97
CA PRO A 198 -10.20 44.80 -5.78
C PRO A 198 -11.73 44.92 -5.89
N ALA A 199 -12.28 46.00 -5.34
CA ALA A 199 -13.68 46.38 -5.51
C ALA A 199 -13.88 47.08 -6.86
N ASP A 200 -15.07 46.93 -7.44
CA ASP A 200 -15.49 47.78 -8.55
C ASP A 200 -15.84 49.20 -8.06
N SER A 201 -16.02 50.12 -9.01
CA SER A 201 -16.31 51.53 -8.74
C SER A 201 -17.71 51.80 -8.16
N SER A 202 -18.48 50.76 -7.83
CA SER A 202 -19.79 50.85 -7.15
C SER A 202 -19.77 50.35 -5.70
N GLY A 203 -18.63 49.87 -5.21
CA GLY A 203 -18.43 49.54 -3.79
C GLY A 203 -19.27 48.38 -3.25
N THR A 204 -19.93 47.59 -4.12
CA THR A 204 -20.83 46.51 -3.70
C THR A 204 -20.28 45.14 -4.08
N ILE A 205 -19.65 44.45 -3.12
CA ILE A 205 -19.09 43.10 -3.35
C ILE A 205 -20.23 42.09 -3.54
N LYS A 206 -20.53 41.70 -4.79
CA LYS A 206 -21.41 40.57 -5.13
C LYS A 206 -20.70 39.21 -5.09
N LEU A 207 -19.96 38.92 -4.02
CA LEU A 207 -19.47 37.57 -3.73
C LEU A 207 -20.38 36.92 -2.69
N ASN A 208 -20.89 35.73 -2.99
CA ASN A 208 -21.59 34.91 -2.00
C ASN A 208 -20.53 34.24 -1.10
N PRO A 209 -20.37 34.63 0.19
CA PRO A 209 -19.23 34.20 1.00
C PRO A 209 -19.21 32.70 1.27
N SER A 210 -20.35 32.02 1.10
CA SER A 210 -20.49 30.58 1.30
C SER A 210 -19.87 29.71 0.19
N LYS A 211 -19.33 30.30 -0.90
CA LYS A 211 -18.86 29.55 -2.09
C LYS A 211 -17.49 29.93 -2.67
N ALA A 212 -16.87 31.05 -2.28
CA ALA A 212 -15.60 31.49 -2.87
C ALA A 212 -14.39 31.00 -2.05
N ILE A 213 -13.45 30.28 -2.67
CA ILE A 213 -12.22 29.78 -2.01
C ILE A 213 -11.00 30.61 -2.43
N CYS A 214 -10.31 31.18 -1.45
CA CYS A 214 -9.10 32.00 -1.60
C CYS A 214 -7.94 31.18 -2.19
N PRO A 215 -7.19 31.69 -3.19
CA PRO A 215 -6.29 30.86 -4.00
C PRO A 215 -4.89 30.74 -3.38
N SER A 216 -4.51 31.66 -2.51
CA SER A 216 -3.24 31.64 -1.78
C SER A 216 -3.29 30.76 -0.53
N THR A 217 -4.49 30.52 0.04
CA THR A 217 -4.67 29.82 1.32
C THR A 217 -5.57 28.58 1.26
N GLY A 218 -6.39 28.41 0.22
CA GLY A 218 -7.29 27.26 0.06
C GLY A 218 -8.51 27.26 0.99
N ARG A 219 -9.01 28.44 1.38
CA ARG A 219 -10.12 28.61 2.35
C ARG A 219 -11.29 29.45 1.84
N PRO A 220 -12.51 29.32 2.39
CA PRO A 220 -13.59 30.28 2.14
C PRO A 220 -13.15 31.75 2.38
N CYS A 221 -13.56 32.69 1.52
CA CYS A 221 -13.21 34.11 1.68
C CYS A 221 -14.05 34.76 2.80
N ASP A 222 -13.37 35.17 3.87
CA ASP A 222 -13.88 35.89 5.04
C ASP A 222 -13.76 37.43 4.89
N CYS A 223 -13.37 37.87 3.68
CA CYS A 223 -13.00 39.21 3.24
C CYS A 223 -14.09 40.32 3.31
N GLY A 224 -15.14 40.14 4.13
CA GLY A 224 -16.21 41.13 4.33
C GLY A 224 -17.02 40.97 5.63
N ALA A 225 -16.64 40.08 6.55
CA ALA A 225 -17.42 39.80 7.77
C ALA A 225 -17.09 40.77 8.93
N ALA A 226 -17.21 42.09 8.70
CA ALA A 226 -16.89 43.11 9.69
C ALA A 226 -17.78 44.38 9.61
N SER A 227 -19.09 44.22 9.79
CA SER A 227 -19.98 45.36 10.06
C SER A 227 -21.30 44.96 10.74
N GLN A 228 -21.31 44.84 12.06
CA GLN A 228 -22.46 45.23 12.88
C GLN A 228 -22.00 45.39 14.34
N SER A 229 -22.09 46.62 14.83
CA SER A 229 -21.76 47.03 16.19
C SER A 229 -23.03 47.08 17.02
N ASP A 230 -23.16 46.22 18.02
CA ASP A 230 -24.15 46.36 19.08
C ASP A 230 -23.46 46.69 20.41
N SER A 231 -23.89 47.80 21.00
CA SER A 231 -23.37 48.33 22.27
C SER A 231 -24.23 47.85 23.44
N PRO A 232 -23.68 47.30 24.53
CA PRO A 232 -24.41 47.12 25.77
C PRO A 232 -24.23 48.34 26.70
N THR A 233 -25.35 48.87 27.16
CA THR A 233 -25.46 49.92 28.18
C THR A 233 -25.03 49.45 29.57
N SER A 234 -24.65 50.42 30.41
CA SER A 234 -24.26 50.22 31.80
C SER A 234 -25.46 50.00 32.75
N THR A 235 -25.35 49.04 33.67
CA THR A 235 -25.96 49.09 35.00
C THR A 235 -25.02 48.48 36.04
N SER A 236 -25.06 49.01 37.26
CA SER A 236 -24.12 48.74 38.35
C SER A 236 -24.66 47.80 39.42
N GLY A 237 -23.77 47.03 40.06
CA GLY A 237 -24.05 46.20 41.24
C GLY A 237 -22.78 45.69 41.92
N SER A 238 -22.56 46.09 43.17
CA SER A 238 -21.49 45.69 44.13
C SER A 238 -21.66 44.25 44.66
N SER A 239 -20.70 43.56 45.30
CA SER A 239 -19.25 43.79 45.63
C SER A 239 -18.58 42.44 46.05
N ASP A 240 -17.35 42.50 46.59
CA ASP A 240 -16.59 41.44 47.32
C ASP A 240 -15.90 40.40 46.38
N ASP A 241 -14.58 40.18 46.25
CA ASP A 241 -13.35 40.37 47.06
C ASP A 241 -13.27 39.44 48.30
N MET A 242 -12.19 38.68 48.62
CA MET A 242 -10.74 38.69 48.28
C MET A 242 -10.21 37.22 48.07
N SER A 243 -8.97 36.83 47.72
CA SER A 243 -7.66 37.48 47.44
C SER A 243 -6.77 36.57 46.52
N LEU A 244 -5.43 36.50 46.70
CA LEU A 244 -4.44 35.79 45.84
C LEU A 244 -3.47 34.82 46.57
N LYS A 245 -3.24 33.64 45.96
CA LYS A 245 -1.93 32.90 45.86
C LYS A 245 -1.29 32.34 47.18
N PRO A 246 -0.09 31.72 47.16
CA PRO A 246 0.18 30.36 46.61
C PRO A 246 1.10 29.48 47.51
N ALA A 247 1.36 28.22 47.15
CA ALA A 247 2.55 27.48 47.67
C ALA A 247 3.08 26.42 46.71
N ASN A 248 4.39 26.18 46.77
CA ASN A 248 5.18 25.29 45.92
C ASN A 248 5.76 24.12 46.74
N SER A 249 6.15 23.03 46.05
CA SER A 249 7.27 22.10 46.37
C SER A 249 7.53 21.60 47.81
N HIS A 250 7.68 20.29 47.99
CA HIS A 250 9.02 19.67 48.11
C HIS A 250 8.96 18.13 48.09
N ALA A 251 10.08 17.50 47.78
CA ALA A 251 10.26 16.05 47.77
C ALA A 251 10.96 15.55 49.04
N ASN A 252 10.79 14.26 49.35
CA ASN A 252 11.80 13.43 50.02
C ASN A 252 11.43 11.96 49.83
N GLY A 253 12.44 11.07 49.91
CA GLY A 253 12.22 9.63 49.86
C GLY A 253 13.23 8.89 50.74
N HIS A 254 12.86 7.69 51.18
CA HIS A 254 13.76 6.64 51.68
C HIS A 254 13.04 5.28 51.68
N ALA A 255 13.82 4.21 51.69
CA ALA A 255 13.43 2.80 51.82
C ALA A 255 14.38 2.17 52.88
N PRO A 256 14.43 0.82 53.15
CA PRO A 256 13.60 -0.31 52.70
C PRO A 256 13.22 -1.30 53.86
N ALA A 257 12.89 -2.56 53.53
CA ALA A 257 12.85 -3.77 54.40
C ALA A 257 11.61 -3.93 55.33
N GLN A 258 11.12 -5.12 55.72
CA GLN A 258 11.41 -6.54 55.38
C GLN A 258 10.25 -7.46 55.87
N THR A 259 10.07 -8.67 55.28
CA THR A 259 9.35 -9.87 55.83
C THR A 259 7.85 -9.75 56.20
N GLY A 260 7.01 -10.79 56.17
CA GLY A 260 7.17 -12.18 55.70
C GLY A 260 5.95 -13.06 56.06
N GLY A 261 5.79 -14.22 55.37
CA GLY A 261 4.77 -15.26 55.63
C GLY A 261 3.36 -14.98 55.08
N HIS A 262 2.48 -15.94 54.79
CA HIS A 262 2.46 -17.38 54.44
C HIS A 262 0.97 -17.81 54.57
N ALA A 263 0.57 -18.90 53.89
CA ALA A 263 -0.77 -19.52 53.81
C ALA A 263 -1.66 -18.98 52.65
N SER A 264 -2.04 -19.72 51.59
CA SER A 264 -2.33 -21.14 51.28
C SER A 264 -3.82 -21.51 51.35
N MET A 265 -4.31 -22.19 50.30
CA MET A 265 -5.59 -22.93 50.20
C MET A 265 -6.86 -22.03 50.15
N ASP A 266 -7.95 -22.38 49.44
CA ASP A 266 -8.14 -23.43 48.43
C ASP A 266 -9.34 -23.10 47.51
N GLU A 267 -9.51 -23.95 46.48
CA GLU A 267 -10.75 -24.28 45.73
C GLU A 267 -12.05 -23.49 46.02
N SER A 268 -12.84 -23.08 45.03
CA SER A 268 -13.70 -24.05 44.32
C SER A 268 -14.53 -23.42 43.19
N CYS A 269 -14.92 -24.25 42.23
CA CYS A 269 -15.85 -23.93 41.16
C CYS A 269 -17.23 -24.52 41.49
N THR A 270 -18.33 -23.76 41.38
CA THR A 270 -19.66 -24.32 41.11
C THR A 270 -20.59 -23.35 40.35
N SER A 271 -21.56 -23.95 39.66
CA SER A 271 -22.46 -23.38 38.65
C SER A 271 -23.87 -23.02 39.15
N LYS A 272 -24.60 -22.20 38.36
CA LYS A 272 -26.07 -22.09 38.12
C LYS A 272 -26.56 -20.63 38.26
N ALA A 273 -27.07 -20.02 37.18
CA ALA A 273 -28.49 -20.00 36.72
C ALA A 273 -29.31 -18.94 37.48
N CYS A 274 -30.27 -18.18 36.97
CA CYS A 274 -30.97 -17.99 35.70
C CYS A 274 -31.93 -16.78 35.91
N GLY A 275 -32.51 -16.22 34.85
CA GLY A 275 -33.55 -15.16 34.94
C GLY A 275 -32.97 -13.73 34.91
N GLY A 276 -33.43 -12.79 34.08
CA GLY A 276 -34.56 -12.82 33.16
C GLY A 276 -35.73 -11.96 33.67
N HIS A 277 -35.81 -10.72 33.18
CA HIS A 277 -36.99 -9.87 33.31
C HIS A 277 -37.16 -8.99 32.07
N SER A 278 -38.41 -8.82 31.64
CA SER A 278 -38.83 -8.09 30.45
C SER A 278 -40.03 -7.18 30.75
N ASN A 279 -40.34 -6.33 29.77
CA ASN A 279 -41.58 -5.55 29.56
C ASN A 279 -41.67 -4.14 30.18
N GLY A 280 -42.29 -3.25 29.39
CA GLY A 280 -42.55 -1.83 29.69
C GLY A 280 -42.85 -1.05 28.41
N GLU A 281 -44.06 -1.20 27.85
CA GLU A 281 -44.49 -0.59 26.57
C GLU A 281 -45.04 0.84 26.72
N ALA A 282 -44.82 1.67 25.70
CA ALA A 282 -45.71 2.73 25.19
C ALA A 282 -45.13 3.25 23.85
N GLY A 283 -45.88 3.73 22.85
CA GLY A 283 -47.33 3.86 22.76
C GLY A 283 -47.78 5.06 21.90
N GLY A 284 -47.67 4.97 20.56
CA GLY A 284 -48.57 5.70 19.65
C GLY A 284 -48.11 6.98 18.91
N ALA A 285 -48.88 7.24 17.83
CA ALA A 285 -49.03 8.47 17.03
C ALA A 285 -48.03 8.79 15.89
N ALA A 286 -48.59 8.95 14.69
CA ALA A 286 -47.91 9.41 13.48
C ALA A 286 -48.00 10.94 13.33
N GLY A 287 -46.99 11.55 12.71
CA GLY A 287 -46.98 12.97 12.38
C GLY A 287 -45.94 13.29 11.30
N GLY A 288 -46.38 13.38 10.04
CA GLY A 288 -45.47 13.64 8.92
C GLY A 288 -45.00 15.10 8.88
N LYS A 289 -43.68 15.32 8.84
CA LYS A 289 -43.08 16.57 8.35
C LYS A 289 -41.95 16.25 7.38
N LYS A 290 -42.07 16.77 6.14
CA LYS A 290 -40.98 16.81 5.17
C LYS A 290 -39.86 17.68 5.74
N PHE A 291 -38.64 17.16 5.83
CA PHE A 291 -37.45 18.01 5.94
C PHE A 291 -36.78 18.09 4.58
N ALA A 292 -36.58 19.32 4.10
CA ALA A 292 -35.93 19.59 2.83
C ALA A 292 -34.41 19.40 2.92
N SER A 293 -33.80 19.08 1.79
CA SER A 293 -32.35 18.99 1.62
C SER A 293 -31.68 20.36 1.82
N GLY A 294 -31.01 20.55 2.96
CA GLY A 294 -30.09 21.66 3.20
C GLY A 294 -28.64 21.23 2.98
N GLY A 295 -27.91 21.93 2.10
CA GLY A 295 -26.53 21.58 1.76
C GLY A 295 -25.54 21.88 2.89
N LEU A 296 -24.67 20.93 3.19
CA LEU A 296 -23.55 21.09 4.13
C LEU A 296 -22.28 21.50 3.36
N THR A 297 -21.70 22.65 3.70
CA THR A 297 -20.41 23.11 3.18
C THR A 297 -19.27 22.72 4.11
N ASN A 298 -18.18 22.18 3.53
CA ASN A 298 -17.01 21.72 4.28
C ASN A 298 -16.11 22.90 4.69
N GLY A 299 -16.12 23.26 5.98
CA GLY A 299 -15.17 24.23 6.54
C GLY A 299 -13.91 23.55 7.09
N LEU A 300 -12.77 23.70 6.41
CA LEU A 300 -11.46 23.21 6.88
C LEU A 300 -10.62 24.37 7.44
N GLY A 301 -10.20 24.25 8.71
CA GLY A 301 -9.37 25.24 9.39
C GLY A 301 -8.04 24.66 9.89
N MET A 302 -6.93 24.99 9.22
CA MET A 302 -5.57 24.93 9.77
C MET A 302 -4.78 26.11 9.23
N ASP A 303 -4.26 26.97 10.10
CA ASP A 303 -3.40 28.10 9.70
C ASP A 303 -2.00 27.60 9.41
N VAL A 304 -1.64 27.59 8.13
CA VAL A 304 -0.24 27.55 7.72
C VAL A 304 0.33 28.94 8.02
N LEU A 305 1.02 29.06 9.16
CA LEU A 305 1.81 30.25 9.46
C LEU A 305 2.90 30.38 8.39
N SER A 306 2.72 31.36 7.50
CA SER A 306 3.80 31.86 6.65
C SER A 306 4.80 32.59 7.53
N ASP A 307 6.08 32.35 7.30
CA ASP A 307 7.18 32.93 8.07
C ASP A 307 7.36 34.40 7.68
N SER A 308 6.55 35.28 8.28
CA SER A 308 6.53 36.72 8.02
C SER A 308 6.27 37.51 9.32
N GLY A 309 7.20 37.43 10.27
CA GLY A 309 6.97 38.02 11.59
C GLY A 309 8.12 38.01 12.58
N VAL A 310 9.37 38.31 12.17
CA VAL A 310 10.44 38.62 13.14
C VAL A 310 10.93 40.05 12.92
N LYS A 311 10.45 40.99 13.75
CA LYS A 311 11.10 42.30 13.88
C LYS A 311 12.44 42.11 14.57
N LYS A 312 13.51 42.63 13.96
CA LYS A 312 14.85 42.68 14.57
C LYS A 312 14.78 43.42 15.90
N ALA A 313 15.37 42.84 16.95
CA ALA A 313 15.97 43.65 18.01
C ALA A 313 17.32 44.16 17.49
N GLU A 314 17.56 45.47 17.59
CA GLU A 314 18.84 46.06 17.19
C GLU A 314 19.88 45.90 18.31
N GLY A 315 21.01 45.27 17.98
CA GLY A 315 22.09 45.02 18.92
C GLY A 315 23.32 44.41 18.25
N ALA A 316 24.31 45.26 17.94
CA ALA A 316 25.68 44.94 17.54
C ALA A 316 25.91 43.98 16.32
N ALA A 317 26.17 44.61 15.18
CA ALA A 317 26.88 44.14 13.99
C ALA A 317 27.44 42.68 13.92
N ALA A 318 26.89 41.89 12.99
CA ALA A 318 27.61 40.80 12.32
C ALA A 318 27.24 40.76 10.82
N VAL A 319 28.21 40.42 9.97
CA VAL A 319 28.13 40.57 8.50
C VAL A 319 27.15 39.57 7.87
N GLY A 320 26.42 40.02 6.86
CA GLY A 320 25.22 39.34 6.36
C GLY A 320 25.44 38.04 5.57
N LYS A 321 24.40 37.21 5.57
CA LYS A 321 24.13 36.17 4.57
C LYS A 321 22.68 36.30 4.13
N ALA A 322 22.43 36.32 2.83
CA ALA A 322 21.07 36.32 2.29
C ALA A 322 20.38 34.98 2.61
N GLN A 323 19.09 35.02 2.95
CA GLN A 323 18.29 33.79 2.98
C GLN A 323 18.23 33.18 1.56
N PRO A 324 18.36 31.85 1.42
CA PRO A 324 18.24 31.21 0.11
C PRO A 324 16.82 31.42 -0.43
N LYS A 325 16.71 31.92 -1.67
CA LYS A 325 15.42 32.02 -2.37
C LYS A 325 14.79 30.62 -2.43
N GLN A 326 13.58 30.48 -1.88
CA GLN A 326 12.84 29.23 -1.86
C GLN A 326 12.69 28.70 -3.30
N GLN A 327 13.42 27.63 -3.64
CA GLN A 327 13.51 27.15 -5.01
C GLN A 327 12.16 26.57 -5.43
N ARG A 328 11.59 27.12 -6.51
CA ARG A 328 10.30 26.65 -7.04
C ARG A 328 10.53 25.36 -7.84
N TRP A 329 10.42 24.23 -7.16
CA TRP A 329 10.51 22.93 -7.78
C TRP A 329 9.42 22.74 -8.85
N THR A 330 9.83 22.25 -10.01
CA THR A 330 9.01 21.93 -11.18
C THR A 330 9.53 20.63 -11.82
N SER A 331 8.84 20.10 -12.82
CA SER A 331 9.34 18.94 -13.58
C SER A 331 10.73 19.17 -14.22
N ALA A 332 11.13 20.43 -14.43
CA ALA A 332 12.46 20.80 -14.95
C ALA A 332 13.59 20.78 -13.89
N THR A 333 13.26 20.77 -12.60
CA THR A 333 14.24 20.69 -11.48
C THR A 333 14.39 19.27 -10.92
N GLU A 334 13.66 18.31 -11.48
CA GLU A 334 13.68 16.91 -11.07
C GLU A 334 14.99 16.21 -11.48
N PRO A 335 15.49 15.23 -10.69
CA PRO A 335 16.65 14.42 -11.07
C PRO A 335 16.48 13.77 -12.45
N ILE A 336 17.37 14.15 -13.37
CA ILE A 336 17.35 13.65 -14.75
C ILE A 336 17.74 12.17 -14.81
N PHE A 337 17.11 11.41 -15.71
CA PHE A 337 17.50 10.02 -15.94
C PHE A 337 18.86 9.95 -16.68
N PRO A 338 19.88 9.26 -16.14
CA PRO A 338 21.26 9.27 -16.65
C PRO A 338 21.40 8.91 -18.14
N ALA A 339 22.18 9.70 -18.86
CA ALA A 339 22.38 9.53 -20.31
C ALA A 339 23.08 8.22 -20.70
N GLU A 340 23.99 7.70 -19.86
CA GLU A 340 24.62 6.38 -20.07
C GLU A 340 23.56 5.26 -20.05
N LEU A 341 22.62 5.30 -19.10
CA LEU A 341 21.58 4.28 -18.96
C LEU A 341 20.58 4.30 -20.12
N ARG A 342 20.31 5.46 -20.73
CA ARG A 342 19.46 5.55 -21.94
C ARG A 342 20.05 4.79 -23.15
N LYS A 343 21.37 4.64 -23.19
CA LYS A 343 22.12 3.98 -24.27
C LYS A 343 22.60 2.57 -23.89
N ARG A 344 22.36 2.13 -22.64
CA ARG A 344 22.84 0.83 -22.15
C ARG A 344 21.96 -0.30 -22.70
N VAL A 345 22.53 -1.09 -23.60
CA VAL A 345 22.01 -2.43 -23.89
C VAL A 345 22.31 -3.31 -22.68
N ALA A 346 21.31 -4.03 -22.17
CA ALA A 346 21.49 -4.92 -21.03
C ALA A 346 22.31 -6.16 -21.47
N PRO A 347 23.42 -6.49 -20.79
CA PRO A 347 24.22 -7.67 -21.14
C PRO A 347 23.74 -8.95 -20.43
N ILE A 348 24.16 -10.11 -20.97
CA ILE A 348 24.15 -11.37 -20.22
C ILE A 348 25.06 -11.21 -18.99
N LEU A 349 24.59 -11.64 -17.82
CA LEU A 349 25.40 -11.65 -16.59
C LEU A 349 25.67 -13.07 -16.12
N HIS A 350 26.90 -13.31 -15.70
CA HIS A 350 27.31 -14.45 -14.89
C HIS A 350 28.24 -13.91 -13.80
N LEU A 351 27.72 -13.82 -12.58
CA LEU A 351 28.36 -13.16 -11.44
C LEU A 351 28.52 -14.19 -10.31
N PRO A 352 29.62 -14.96 -10.30
CA PRO A 352 29.90 -15.89 -9.21
C PRO A 352 30.22 -15.13 -7.93
N GLY A 353 29.89 -15.76 -6.79
CA GLY A 353 30.15 -15.26 -5.46
C GLY A 353 30.50 -16.39 -4.48
N PRO A 354 30.94 -16.06 -3.26
CA PRO A 354 31.35 -17.04 -2.26
C PRO A 354 30.20 -17.92 -1.76
N TYR A 355 28.96 -17.42 -1.79
CA TYR A 355 27.76 -18.12 -1.31
C TYR A 355 26.74 -18.43 -2.41
N ALA A 356 26.62 -17.55 -3.40
CA ALA A 356 25.70 -17.74 -4.52
C ALA A 356 26.20 -17.09 -5.82
N THR A 357 25.76 -17.65 -6.95
CA THR A 357 26.01 -17.14 -8.31
C THR A 357 24.74 -16.55 -8.91
N TRP A 358 24.87 -15.38 -9.53
CA TRP A 358 23.76 -14.71 -10.22
C TRP A 358 23.93 -14.79 -11.74
N HIS A 359 22.94 -15.37 -12.41
CA HIS A 359 22.82 -15.40 -13.86
C HIS A 359 21.73 -14.44 -14.34
N ARG A 360 21.97 -13.75 -15.45
CA ARG A 360 20.93 -13.05 -16.22
C ARG A 360 20.99 -13.48 -17.69
N PRO A 361 20.16 -14.43 -18.14
CA PRO A 361 19.90 -14.64 -19.57
C PRO A 361 19.13 -13.45 -20.17
N LEU A 362 19.19 -13.31 -21.50
CA LEU A 362 18.43 -12.30 -22.27
C LEU A 362 17.42 -12.93 -23.25
N THR A 363 17.41 -14.25 -23.39
CA THR A 363 16.55 -15.00 -24.33
C THR A 363 15.87 -16.14 -23.59
N LEU A 364 14.71 -16.59 -24.09
CA LEU A 364 14.03 -17.75 -23.53
C LEU A 364 14.92 -19.00 -23.57
N ASN A 365 15.60 -19.30 -24.69
CA ASN A 365 16.49 -20.45 -24.76
C ASN A 365 17.59 -20.39 -23.68
N GLY A 366 18.20 -19.23 -23.46
CA GLY A 366 19.22 -19.07 -22.43
C GLY A 366 18.69 -19.29 -21.00
N LEU A 367 17.41 -19.03 -20.74
CA LEU A 367 16.76 -19.40 -19.48
C LEU A 367 16.51 -20.91 -19.39
N LEU A 368 16.02 -21.53 -20.46
CA LEU A 368 15.78 -22.98 -20.51
C LEU A 368 17.09 -23.76 -20.30
N THR A 369 18.18 -23.40 -20.98
CA THR A 369 19.51 -24.01 -20.77
C THR A 369 20.01 -23.86 -19.33
N LEU A 370 19.83 -22.68 -18.72
CA LEU A 370 20.20 -22.47 -17.31
C LEU A 370 19.29 -23.24 -16.34
N ARG A 371 18.03 -23.51 -16.72
CA ARG A 371 17.08 -24.28 -15.91
C ARG A 371 17.37 -25.79 -15.97
N GLU A 372 17.73 -26.30 -17.15
CA GLU A 372 18.22 -27.67 -17.34
C GLU A 372 19.55 -27.88 -16.59
N GLN A 373 20.51 -26.95 -16.73
CA GLN A 373 21.80 -27.02 -16.04
C GLN A 373 21.67 -26.89 -14.51
N TYR A 374 20.71 -26.10 -14.02
CA TYR A 374 20.49 -25.86 -12.59
C TYR A 374 19.00 -26.05 -12.20
N PRO A 375 18.48 -27.28 -12.10
CA PRO A 375 17.06 -27.53 -11.82
C PRO A 375 16.61 -27.07 -10.42
N GLU A 376 17.54 -26.95 -9.47
CA GLU A 376 17.30 -26.35 -8.14
C GLU A 376 17.51 -24.84 -8.10
N GLY A 377 18.08 -24.25 -9.16
CA GLY A 377 18.38 -22.82 -9.26
C GLY A 377 17.12 -21.97 -9.25
N LYS A 378 17.08 -20.93 -8.41
CA LYS A 378 15.87 -20.13 -8.23
C LYS A 378 15.73 -19.07 -9.31
N ILE A 379 14.62 -19.12 -10.04
CA ILE A 379 14.23 -18.07 -10.98
C ILE A 379 13.77 -16.85 -10.18
N VAL A 380 14.43 -15.71 -10.37
CA VAL A 380 14.15 -14.46 -9.65
C VAL A 380 13.55 -13.42 -10.60
N VAL A 381 12.44 -12.83 -10.17
CA VAL A 381 11.88 -11.59 -10.73
C VAL A 381 11.77 -10.53 -9.62
N GLY A 382 10.73 -10.60 -8.79
CA GLY A 382 10.51 -9.63 -7.71
C GLY A 382 11.23 -9.91 -6.40
N ASN A 383 11.72 -11.14 -6.20
CA ASN A 383 12.31 -11.64 -4.95
C ASN A 383 11.40 -11.56 -3.70
N THR A 384 10.11 -11.25 -3.86
CA THR A 384 9.15 -11.03 -2.76
C THR A 384 8.74 -12.29 -2.00
N GLU A 385 9.11 -13.48 -2.49
CA GLU A 385 8.96 -14.75 -1.78
C GLU A 385 10.34 -15.32 -1.40
N ILE A 386 11.24 -15.45 -2.39
CA ILE A 386 12.60 -16.02 -2.20
C ILE A 386 13.39 -15.26 -1.11
N GLY A 387 13.28 -13.92 -1.05
CA GLY A 387 13.89 -13.13 0.02
C GLY A 387 13.32 -13.44 1.42
N ILE A 388 12.03 -13.78 1.53
CA ILE A 388 11.38 -14.19 2.77
C ILE A 388 11.83 -15.61 3.17
N GLU A 389 11.89 -16.53 2.20
CA GLU A 389 12.39 -17.88 2.41
C GLU A 389 13.84 -17.90 2.90
N MET A 390 14.70 -17.02 2.34
CA MET A 390 16.08 -16.88 2.80
C MET A 390 16.15 -16.24 4.19
N LYS A 391 15.42 -15.14 4.41
CA LYS A 391 15.54 -14.34 5.64
C LYS A 391 14.91 -15.01 6.88
N TYR A 392 13.73 -15.60 6.72
CA TYR A 392 12.93 -16.16 7.83
C TYR A 392 12.80 -17.68 7.73
N GLY A 393 12.70 -18.22 6.51
CA GLY A 393 12.72 -19.67 6.27
C GLY A 393 14.11 -20.31 6.41
N ARG A 394 15.17 -19.50 6.58
CA ARG A 394 16.58 -19.91 6.72
C ARG A 394 17.10 -20.77 5.55
N LYS A 395 16.51 -20.64 4.36
CA LYS A 395 16.95 -21.36 3.16
C LYS A 395 18.15 -20.68 2.51
N THR A 396 19.07 -21.45 1.97
CA THR A 396 20.19 -20.97 1.17
C THR A 396 20.03 -21.45 -0.27
N TYR A 397 20.35 -20.57 -1.23
CA TYR A 397 20.19 -20.84 -2.65
C TYR A 397 21.49 -20.48 -3.40
N PRO A 398 22.24 -21.46 -3.93
CA PRO A 398 23.55 -21.20 -4.54
C PRO A 398 23.47 -20.63 -5.96
N ILE A 399 22.31 -20.73 -6.63
CA ILE A 399 22.09 -20.29 -8.00
C ILE A 399 20.82 -19.44 -8.08
N PHE A 400 20.97 -18.21 -8.59
CA PHE A 400 19.87 -17.32 -8.95
C PHE A 400 19.86 -17.07 -10.46
N ILE A 401 18.67 -17.13 -11.08
CA ILE A 401 18.50 -16.93 -12.52
C ILE A 401 17.47 -15.81 -12.74
N ALA A 402 17.91 -14.63 -13.18
CA ALA A 402 17.07 -13.47 -13.36
C ALA A 402 16.29 -13.52 -14.68
N ALA A 403 14.97 -13.74 -14.61
CA ALA A 403 14.11 -13.81 -15.80
C ALA A 403 13.59 -12.44 -16.29
N THR A 404 14.02 -11.35 -15.67
CA THR A 404 13.46 -10.00 -15.88
C THR A 404 13.68 -9.41 -17.26
N HIS A 405 14.67 -9.90 -18.03
CA HIS A 405 15.09 -9.31 -19.31
C HIS A 405 14.68 -10.15 -20.53
N ILE A 406 13.89 -11.20 -20.34
CA ILE A 406 13.45 -12.09 -21.42
C ILE A 406 12.16 -11.50 -22.03
N PRO A 407 12.12 -11.15 -23.32
CA PRO A 407 10.96 -10.51 -23.96
C PRO A 407 9.68 -11.32 -23.83
N GLU A 408 9.74 -12.63 -24.08
CA GLU A 408 8.62 -13.56 -24.10
C GLU A 408 7.90 -13.63 -22.74
N LEU A 409 8.66 -13.60 -21.65
CA LEU A 409 8.13 -13.60 -20.28
C LEU A 409 7.64 -12.21 -19.83
N ASN A 410 7.93 -11.16 -20.58
CA ASN A 410 7.49 -9.79 -20.30
C ASN A 410 6.35 -9.31 -21.22
N HIS A 411 5.92 -10.12 -22.18
CA HIS A 411 4.86 -9.78 -23.12
C HIS A 411 3.46 -9.84 -22.48
N MET A 412 2.53 -9.07 -23.04
CA MET A 412 1.08 -9.21 -22.79
C MET A 412 0.38 -9.02 -24.13
N GLU A 413 -0.50 -9.95 -24.47
CA GLU A 413 -1.18 -10.00 -25.77
C GLU A 413 -2.66 -10.29 -25.58
N VAL A 414 -3.51 -9.56 -26.31
CA VAL A 414 -4.95 -9.83 -26.36
C VAL A 414 -5.23 -10.47 -27.71
N ASP A 415 -5.81 -11.66 -27.65
CA ASP A 415 -6.21 -12.45 -28.81
C ASP A 415 -7.76 -12.52 -28.89
N ALA A 416 -8.31 -13.45 -29.67
CA ALA A 416 -9.76 -13.61 -29.81
C ALA A 416 -10.42 -14.29 -28.59
N ASP A 417 -9.66 -15.05 -27.82
CA ASP A 417 -10.14 -15.91 -26.72
C ASP A 417 -9.88 -15.30 -25.34
N GLY A 418 -8.86 -14.44 -25.20
CA GLY A 418 -8.55 -13.77 -23.94
C GLY A 418 -7.29 -12.91 -23.92
N LEU A 419 -6.69 -12.82 -22.73
CA LEU A 419 -5.45 -12.11 -22.45
C LEU A 419 -4.35 -13.10 -22.06
N THR A 420 -3.29 -13.17 -22.85
CA THR A 420 -2.07 -13.93 -22.56
C THR A 420 -1.05 -13.03 -21.85
N VAL A 421 -0.55 -13.46 -20.68
CA VAL A 421 0.32 -12.67 -19.79
C VAL A 421 1.61 -13.43 -19.48
N GLY A 422 2.76 -12.87 -19.83
CA GLY A 422 4.08 -13.44 -19.55
C GLY A 422 4.40 -13.52 -18.05
N ALA A 423 5.14 -14.57 -17.65
CA ALA A 423 5.39 -14.90 -16.25
C ALA A 423 6.24 -13.89 -15.46
N ALA A 424 7.03 -13.04 -16.13
CA ALA A 424 7.82 -11.97 -15.52
C ALA A 424 7.08 -10.61 -15.46
N VAL A 425 5.89 -10.49 -16.06
CA VAL A 425 5.03 -9.30 -15.94
C VAL A 425 4.73 -9.03 -14.45
N THR A 426 4.93 -7.79 -14.01
CA THR A 426 4.66 -7.36 -12.64
C THR A 426 3.16 -7.17 -12.39
N LEU A 427 2.71 -7.37 -11.14
CA LEU A 427 1.30 -7.21 -10.79
C LEU A 427 0.79 -5.79 -11.09
N THR A 428 1.59 -4.74 -10.89
CA THR A 428 1.21 -3.37 -11.29
C THR A 428 1.00 -3.23 -12.81
N ARG A 429 1.82 -3.89 -13.65
CA ARG A 429 1.63 -3.88 -15.11
C ARG A 429 0.34 -4.60 -15.50
N LEU A 430 0.09 -5.78 -14.90
CA LEU A 430 -1.16 -6.53 -15.10
C LEU A 430 -2.38 -5.68 -14.68
N MET A 431 -2.39 -5.12 -13.46
CA MET A 431 -3.48 -4.26 -12.98
C MET A 431 -3.81 -3.11 -13.94
N ARG A 432 -2.79 -2.45 -14.50
CA ARG A 432 -2.95 -1.34 -15.45
C ARG A 432 -3.62 -1.82 -16.74
N THR A 433 -3.15 -2.92 -17.31
CA THR A 433 -3.74 -3.52 -18.52
C THR A 433 -5.17 -3.99 -18.28
N LEU A 434 -5.46 -4.71 -17.18
CA LEU A 434 -6.82 -5.14 -16.85
C LEU A 434 -7.77 -3.95 -16.67
N LYS A 435 -7.32 -2.87 -16.00
CA LYS A 435 -8.12 -1.63 -15.84
C LYS A 435 -8.45 -0.98 -17.18
N GLN A 436 -7.51 -0.99 -18.13
CA GLN A 436 -7.73 -0.47 -19.48
C GLN A 436 -8.72 -1.32 -20.26
N LEU A 437 -8.54 -2.65 -20.29
CA LEU A 437 -9.45 -3.57 -20.99
C LEU A 437 -10.87 -3.52 -20.42
N VAL A 438 -11.04 -3.40 -19.09
CA VAL A 438 -12.36 -3.23 -18.45
C VAL A 438 -13.03 -1.91 -18.84
N ALA A 439 -12.27 -0.86 -19.20
CA ALA A 439 -12.82 0.40 -19.67
C ALA A 439 -13.18 0.38 -21.17
N ASP A 440 -12.39 -0.33 -21.98
CA ASP A 440 -12.51 -0.31 -23.45
C ASP A 440 -13.44 -1.39 -24.02
N MET A 441 -13.70 -2.47 -23.28
CA MET A 441 -14.42 -3.66 -23.76
C MET A 441 -15.77 -3.91 -23.06
N PRO A 442 -16.72 -4.65 -23.67
CA PRO A 442 -18.02 -4.94 -23.07
C PRO A 442 -17.92 -5.64 -21.70
N LYS A 443 -18.70 -5.18 -20.72
CA LYS A 443 -18.74 -5.73 -19.34
C LYS A 443 -18.86 -7.26 -19.29
N HIS A 444 -19.58 -7.88 -20.23
CA HIS A 444 -19.76 -9.33 -20.25
C HIS A 444 -18.50 -10.12 -20.63
N GLN A 445 -17.51 -9.49 -21.29
CA GLN A 445 -16.23 -10.12 -21.68
C GLN A 445 -15.14 -9.96 -20.61
N THR A 446 -15.23 -8.91 -19.79
CA THR A 446 -14.15 -8.48 -18.89
C THR A 446 -14.41 -8.74 -17.41
N ARG A 447 -15.40 -9.57 -17.04
CA ARG A 447 -15.72 -9.82 -15.62
C ARG A 447 -14.57 -10.46 -14.85
N THR A 448 -13.81 -11.37 -15.48
CA THR A 448 -12.57 -11.93 -14.90
C THR A 448 -11.55 -10.83 -14.62
N PHE A 449 -11.34 -9.92 -15.59
CA PHE A 449 -10.37 -8.82 -15.47
C PHE A 449 -10.78 -7.82 -14.39
N GLN A 450 -12.08 -7.54 -14.27
CA GLN A 450 -12.64 -6.73 -13.18
C GLN A 450 -12.37 -7.39 -11.83
N ALA A 451 -12.69 -8.68 -11.67
CA ALA A 451 -12.48 -9.41 -10.41
C ALA A 451 -11.00 -9.45 -10.00
N MET A 452 -10.09 -9.76 -10.93
CA MET A 452 -8.64 -9.71 -10.69
C MET A 452 -8.16 -8.29 -10.34
N GLY A 453 -8.65 -7.27 -11.03
CA GLY A 453 -8.31 -5.87 -10.77
C GLY A 453 -8.82 -5.38 -9.41
N GLU A 454 -9.99 -5.84 -8.97
CA GLU A 454 -10.55 -5.55 -7.65
C GLU A 454 -9.78 -6.30 -6.54
N GLN A 455 -9.42 -7.58 -6.76
CA GLN A 455 -8.60 -8.35 -5.83
C GLN A 455 -7.22 -7.73 -5.60
N MET A 456 -6.53 -7.30 -6.67
CA MET A 456 -5.17 -6.78 -6.58
C MET A 456 -5.07 -5.42 -5.86
N LYS A 457 -6.18 -4.68 -5.67
CA LYS A 457 -6.20 -3.49 -4.79
C LYS A 457 -5.78 -3.84 -3.35
N TYR A 458 -6.14 -5.04 -2.89
CA TYR A 458 -5.85 -5.56 -1.55
C TYR A 458 -4.63 -6.50 -1.51
N PHE A 459 -3.90 -6.64 -2.62
CA PHE A 459 -2.68 -7.44 -2.70
C PHE A 459 -1.48 -6.58 -2.30
N ALA A 460 -1.02 -6.73 -1.06
CA ALA A 460 0.15 -6.03 -0.50
C ALA A 460 0.11 -4.49 -0.67
N GLY A 461 1.25 -3.82 -0.44
CA GLY A 461 1.52 -2.44 -0.85
C GLY A 461 1.91 -2.28 -2.33
N ASN A 462 1.87 -1.05 -2.84
CA ASN A 462 2.26 -0.73 -4.22
C ASN A 462 3.72 -1.13 -4.53
N GLN A 463 4.61 -0.99 -3.55
CA GLN A 463 6.02 -1.35 -3.63
C GLN A 463 6.26 -2.84 -3.93
N ILE A 464 5.39 -3.71 -3.40
CA ILE A 464 5.41 -5.16 -3.66
C ILE A 464 4.81 -5.46 -5.03
N ARG A 465 3.68 -4.86 -5.40
CA ARG A 465 3.06 -5.06 -6.72
C ARG A 465 3.94 -4.58 -7.89
N ASN A 466 4.81 -3.60 -7.65
CA ASN A 466 5.78 -3.08 -8.59
C ASN A 466 6.95 -4.05 -8.89
N THR A 467 7.14 -5.10 -8.10
CA THR A 467 8.24 -6.08 -8.27
C THR A 467 7.75 -7.52 -8.37
N ALA A 468 6.73 -7.91 -7.59
CA ALA A 468 6.10 -9.22 -7.66
C ALA A 468 5.57 -9.50 -9.06
N SER A 469 5.87 -10.69 -9.60
CA SER A 469 5.43 -11.11 -10.93
C SER A 469 4.29 -12.12 -10.89
N VAL A 470 3.55 -12.19 -11.99
CA VAL A 470 2.46 -13.13 -12.22
C VAL A 470 2.93 -14.58 -12.02
N GLY A 471 4.02 -14.98 -12.69
CA GLY A 471 4.58 -16.33 -12.55
C GLY A 471 5.15 -16.60 -11.16
N GLY A 472 5.73 -15.59 -10.51
CA GLY A 472 6.19 -15.71 -9.13
C GLY A 472 5.03 -15.98 -8.15
N ASN A 473 3.87 -15.34 -8.34
CA ASN A 473 2.68 -15.61 -7.54
C ASN A 473 2.08 -17.00 -7.82
N ILE A 474 2.04 -17.44 -9.09
CA ILE A 474 1.53 -18.76 -9.49
C ILE A 474 2.44 -19.88 -8.97
N CYS A 475 3.73 -19.89 -9.33
CA CYS A 475 4.67 -20.97 -8.98
C CYS A 475 4.93 -21.10 -7.46
N ASN A 476 4.68 -20.05 -6.68
CA ASN A 476 4.74 -20.11 -5.22
C ASN A 476 3.70 -21.08 -4.61
N ALA A 477 2.56 -21.29 -5.29
CA ALA A 477 1.48 -22.18 -4.86
C ALA A 477 1.07 -21.99 -3.38
N SER A 478 1.08 -20.74 -2.92
CA SER A 478 0.68 -20.40 -1.56
C SER A 478 -0.81 -20.69 -1.37
N PRO A 479 -1.24 -21.41 -0.31
CA PRO A 479 -2.65 -21.78 -0.12
C PRO A 479 -3.59 -20.58 0.08
N ILE A 480 -3.00 -19.44 0.40
CA ILE A 480 -3.61 -18.12 0.68
C ILE A 480 -3.33 -17.12 -0.45
N SER A 481 -2.87 -17.58 -1.63
CA SER A 481 -2.73 -16.72 -2.81
C SER A 481 -4.08 -16.13 -3.18
N ASP A 482 -4.11 -14.83 -3.43
CA ASP A 482 -5.33 -14.09 -3.77
C ASP A 482 -5.76 -14.27 -5.23
N LEU A 483 -4.84 -14.62 -6.14
CA LEU A 483 -5.15 -14.77 -7.56
C LEU A 483 -5.38 -16.22 -7.99
N ASN A 484 -4.81 -17.20 -7.27
CA ASN A 484 -4.97 -18.63 -7.60
C ASN A 484 -6.46 -19.05 -7.65
N PRO A 485 -7.33 -18.66 -6.71
CA PRO A 485 -8.76 -18.96 -6.81
C PRO A 485 -9.41 -18.40 -8.08
N ILE A 486 -9.00 -17.20 -8.53
CA ILE A 486 -9.57 -16.59 -9.74
C ILE A 486 -9.07 -17.31 -10.99
N TYR A 487 -7.76 -17.63 -11.09
CA TYR A 487 -7.23 -18.40 -12.21
C TYR A 487 -7.94 -19.77 -12.34
N MET A 488 -8.16 -20.45 -11.22
CA MET A 488 -8.85 -21.74 -11.17
C MET A 488 -10.32 -21.64 -11.59
N SER A 489 -11.10 -20.75 -10.98
CA SER A 489 -12.54 -20.65 -11.26
C SER A 489 -12.89 -20.04 -12.62
N THR A 490 -11.95 -19.38 -13.28
CA THR A 490 -12.15 -18.78 -14.62
C THR A 490 -11.61 -19.64 -15.76
N GLY A 491 -11.06 -20.83 -15.46
CA GLY A 491 -10.53 -21.73 -16.49
C GLY A 491 -9.25 -21.23 -17.16
N SER A 492 -8.44 -20.44 -16.43
CA SER A 492 -7.14 -19.97 -16.94
C SER A 492 -6.20 -21.14 -17.23
N VAL A 493 -5.32 -20.99 -18.23
CA VAL A 493 -4.38 -22.02 -18.67
C VAL A 493 -2.95 -21.54 -18.50
N PHE A 494 -2.10 -22.36 -17.90
CA PHE A 494 -0.68 -22.08 -17.70
C PHE A 494 0.16 -22.81 -18.76
N THR A 495 1.12 -22.10 -19.36
CA THR A 495 2.01 -22.65 -20.39
C THR A 495 3.40 -22.86 -19.82
N VAL A 496 3.89 -24.11 -19.82
CA VAL A 496 5.22 -24.47 -19.30
C VAL A 496 6.07 -25.14 -20.39
N GLN A 497 7.39 -24.97 -20.31
CA GLN A 497 8.36 -25.54 -21.26
C GLN A 497 9.72 -25.78 -20.59
N GLY A 498 10.43 -26.83 -21.02
CA GLY A 498 11.84 -27.11 -20.71
C GLY A 498 12.75 -27.00 -21.95
N GLU A 499 14.06 -27.17 -21.77
CA GLU A 499 14.98 -27.19 -22.92
C GLU A 499 14.76 -28.44 -23.79
N GLY A 500 14.65 -28.26 -25.10
CA GLY A 500 14.40 -29.36 -26.04
C GLY A 500 13.03 -30.05 -25.92
N THR A 501 12.19 -29.68 -24.95
CA THR A 501 10.86 -30.26 -24.76
C THR A 501 9.81 -29.57 -25.62
N GLY A 502 8.71 -30.27 -25.87
CA GLY A 502 7.47 -29.63 -26.31
C GLY A 502 6.89 -28.70 -25.24
N VAL A 503 5.97 -27.83 -25.65
CA VAL A 503 5.21 -26.95 -24.76
C VAL A 503 4.06 -27.73 -24.13
N ARG A 504 3.92 -27.65 -22.79
CA ARG A 504 2.76 -28.18 -22.05
C ARG A 504 1.81 -27.05 -21.68
N LYS A 505 0.51 -27.29 -21.85
CA LYS A 505 -0.57 -26.43 -21.37
C LYS A 505 -1.33 -27.16 -20.25
N ILE A 506 -1.46 -26.52 -19.10
CA ILE A 506 -2.04 -27.11 -17.89
C ILE A 506 -3.15 -26.18 -17.40
N ALA A 507 -4.35 -26.69 -17.13
CA ALA A 507 -5.42 -25.87 -16.58
C ALA A 507 -5.10 -25.48 -15.13
N ALA A 508 -5.42 -24.25 -14.73
CA ALA A 508 -5.05 -23.72 -13.42
C ALA A 508 -5.57 -24.57 -12.25
N LYS A 509 -6.72 -25.25 -12.42
CA LYS A 509 -7.31 -26.14 -11.40
C LYS A 509 -6.48 -27.41 -11.14
N ASP A 510 -5.75 -27.88 -12.14
CA ASP A 510 -4.96 -29.12 -12.07
C ASP A 510 -3.49 -28.85 -11.71
N PHE A 511 -3.01 -27.61 -11.93
CA PHE A 511 -1.63 -27.21 -11.70
C PHE A 511 -1.17 -27.23 -10.23
N PHE A 512 -2.07 -26.98 -9.28
CA PHE A 512 -1.73 -26.95 -7.86
C PHE A 512 -1.85 -28.35 -7.24
N VAL A 513 -0.72 -29.04 -7.06
CA VAL A 513 -0.68 -30.46 -6.65
C VAL A 513 -0.90 -30.61 -5.14
N SER A 514 -0.06 -29.97 -4.33
CA SER A 514 -0.09 -30.04 -2.86
C SER A 514 0.48 -28.75 -2.25
N TYR A 515 0.67 -28.70 -0.93
CA TYR A 515 1.24 -27.53 -0.24
C TYR A 515 2.55 -27.08 -0.88
N ARG A 516 2.54 -25.86 -1.44
CA ARG A 516 3.66 -25.22 -2.15
C ARG A 516 4.29 -26.09 -3.25
N LYS A 517 3.49 -26.95 -3.91
CA LYS A 517 3.94 -27.83 -5.02
C LYS A 517 3.02 -27.68 -6.23
N VAL A 518 3.63 -27.55 -7.40
CA VAL A 518 2.97 -27.38 -8.70
C VAL A 518 3.27 -28.55 -9.64
N ASP A 519 2.46 -28.72 -10.69
CA ASP A 519 2.77 -29.58 -11.83
C ASP A 519 3.77 -28.88 -12.76
N MET A 520 5.03 -28.88 -12.34
CA MET A 520 6.19 -28.54 -13.17
C MET A 520 7.32 -29.52 -12.87
N GLN A 521 7.99 -29.99 -13.91
CA GLN A 521 9.24 -30.73 -13.78
C GLN A 521 10.39 -29.79 -13.39
N PRO A 522 11.46 -30.29 -12.76
CA PRO A 522 12.58 -29.45 -12.34
C PRO A 522 13.24 -28.64 -13.48
N HIS A 523 13.24 -29.15 -14.71
CA HIS A 523 13.78 -28.44 -15.89
C HIS A 523 12.80 -27.45 -16.53
N GLU A 524 11.53 -27.44 -16.14
CA GLU A 524 10.51 -26.58 -16.75
C GLU A 524 10.50 -25.15 -16.18
N VAL A 525 9.99 -24.24 -17.00
CA VAL A 525 9.75 -22.83 -16.72
C VAL A 525 8.29 -22.50 -17.09
N LEU A 526 7.60 -21.74 -16.22
CA LEU A 526 6.31 -21.13 -16.54
C LEU A 526 6.55 -19.94 -17.47
N LEU A 527 6.01 -19.99 -18.68
CA LEU A 527 6.18 -18.94 -19.70
C LEU A 527 5.12 -17.85 -19.57
N ASN A 528 3.86 -18.26 -19.47
CA ASN A 528 2.70 -17.36 -19.45
C ASN A 528 1.47 -18.02 -18.81
N VAL A 529 0.47 -17.19 -18.51
CA VAL A 529 -0.92 -17.58 -18.25
C VAL A 529 -1.81 -16.99 -19.35
N HIS A 530 -2.71 -17.78 -19.89
CA HIS A 530 -3.83 -17.31 -20.71
C HIS A 530 -5.08 -17.21 -19.84
N ILE A 531 -5.69 -16.02 -19.82
CA ILE A 531 -6.85 -15.67 -19.02
C ILE A 531 -8.02 -15.41 -19.99
N PRO A 532 -9.01 -16.31 -20.10
CA PRO A 532 -10.05 -16.21 -21.12
C PRO A 532 -11.03 -15.06 -20.86
N PHE A 533 -11.63 -14.55 -21.93
CA PHE A 533 -12.80 -13.68 -21.84
C PHE A 533 -14.00 -14.42 -21.26
N THR A 534 -14.84 -13.70 -20.53
CA THR A 534 -16.12 -14.23 -20.06
C THR A 534 -17.19 -14.20 -21.16
N LYS A 535 -18.11 -15.15 -21.13
CA LYS A 535 -19.21 -15.28 -22.10
C LYS A 535 -20.42 -14.44 -21.66
N GLN A 536 -21.39 -14.30 -22.56
CA GLN A 536 -22.68 -13.74 -22.21
C GLN A 536 -23.31 -14.53 -21.04
N HIS A 537 -23.80 -13.81 -20.03
CA HIS A 537 -24.34 -14.35 -18.77
C HIS A 537 -23.36 -15.19 -17.92
N ASP A 538 -22.04 -15.10 -18.15
CA ASP A 538 -21.09 -15.37 -17.07
C ASP A 538 -21.18 -14.27 -16.01
N PHE A 539 -20.96 -14.66 -14.75
CA PHE A 539 -20.78 -13.78 -13.61
C PHE A 539 -19.60 -14.27 -12.79
N VAL A 540 -18.57 -13.44 -12.64
CA VAL A 540 -17.35 -13.74 -11.87
C VAL A 540 -17.27 -12.80 -10.68
N ARG A 541 -16.83 -13.31 -9.54
CA ARG A 541 -16.58 -12.50 -8.34
C ARG A 541 -15.50 -13.11 -7.44
N GLU A 542 -14.71 -12.23 -6.86
CA GLU A 542 -13.65 -12.47 -5.89
C GLU A 542 -14.09 -12.11 -4.47
N TYR A 543 -13.50 -12.78 -3.47
CA TYR A 543 -13.65 -12.43 -2.06
C TYR A 543 -12.37 -12.68 -1.28
N LYS A 544 -12.06 -11.80 -0.32
CA LYS A 544 -10.94 -11.92 0.62
C LYS A 544 -11.38 -11.46 2.01
N GLN A 545 -10.94 -12.17 3.04
CA GLN A 545 -11.00 -11.74 4.43
C GLN A 545 -9.62 -11.91 5.08
N ALA A 546 -9.17 -10.88 5.80
CA ALA A 546 -7.89 -10.81 6.48
C ALA A 546 -8.06 -10.09 7.84
N HIS A 547 -6.99 -9.83 8.59
CA HIS A 547 -7.06 -9.07 9.85
C HIS A 547 -7.20 -7.57 9.62
N ARG A 548 -6.56 -7.04 8.58
CA ARG A 548 -6.75 -5.69 8.03
C ARG A 548 -7.07 -5.76 6.55
N ARG A 549 -7.74 -4.74 6.00
CA ARG A 549 -8.20 -4.76 4.59
C ARG A 549 -7.06 -4.69 3.58
N ASP A 550 -6.07 -3.84 3.84
CA ASP A 550 -4.99 -3.52 2.90
C ASP A 550 -3.66 -4.08 3.44
N ASP A 551 -2.77 -4.50 2.52
CA ASP A 551 -1.46 -5.08 2.85
C ASP A 551 -1.51 -6.22 3.89
N ASP A 552 -2.35 -7.23 3.67
CA ASP A 552 -2.46 -8.36 4.61
C ASP A 552 -2.69 -9.70 3.92
N ILE A 553 -2.36 -10.77 4.63
CA ILE A 553 -2.54 -12.16 4.22
C ILE A 553 -4.02 -12.56 4.39
N ALA A 554 -4.58 -13.25 3.39
CA ALA A 554 -5.92 -13.80 3.49
C ALA A 554 -5.99 -14.91 4.57
N ILE A 555 -6.95 -14.79 5.49
CA ILE A 555 -7.38 -15.87 6.38
C ILE A 555 -8.19 -16.90 5.58
N ALA A 556 -9.05 -16.40 4.69
CA ALA A 556 -9.75 -17.15 3.66
C ALA A 556 -10.04 -16.23 2.47
N ASN A 557 -10.02 -16.79 1.26
CA ASN A 557 -10.40 -16.10 0.04
C ASN A 557 -11.11 -17.07 -0.93
N ALA A 558 -11.79 -16.52 -1.94
CA ALA A 558 -12.49 -17.31 -2.95
C ALA A 558 -12.54 -16.60 -4.30
N GLY A 559 -12.56 -17.40 -5.37
CA GLY A 559 -12.91 -16.98 -6.72
C GLY A 559 -14.08 -17.82 -7.19
N MET A 560 -15.15 -17.19 -7.64
CA MET A 560 -16.38 -17.88 -8.04
C MET A 560 -16.86 -17.38 -9.40
N ARG A 561 -17.27 -18.32 -10.25
CA ARG A 561 -17.87 -18.09 -11.57
C ARG A 561 -19.15 -18.93 -11.69
N VAL A 562 -20.21 -18.35 -12.23
CA VAL A 562 -21.34 -19.12 -12.78
C VAL A 562 -21.71 -18.59 -14.16
N ARG A 563 -22.10 -19.49 -15.05
CA ARG A 563 -22.74 -19.18 -16.32
C ARG A 563 -24.23 -19.47 -16.20
N MET A 564 -25.05 -18.46 -16.44
CA MET A 564 -26.51 -18.59 -16.35
C MET A 564 -27.13 -18.75 -17.73
N GLU A 565 -28.18 -19.56 -17.82
CA GLU A 565 -29.01 -19.69 -19.02
C GLU A 565 -30.48 -19.46 -18.69
N MET A 566 -31.21 -18.88 -19.63
CA MET A 566 -32.66 -18.71 -19.52
C MET A 566 -33.31 -19.98 -20.06
N ALA A 567 -33.99 -20.73 -19.20
CA ALA A 567 -34.70 -21.92 -19.62
C ALA A 567 -36.04 -21.58 -20.28
N THR A 568 -36.65 -22.56 -20.96
CA THR A 568 -37.91 -22.40 -21.71
C THR A 568 -39.13 -22.11 -20.82
N ASP A 569 -39.04 -22.39 -19.53
CA ASP A 569 -40.01 -22.01 -18.50
C ASP A 569 -39.85 -20.55 -18.04
N GLY A 570 -38.87 -19.83 -18.59
CA GLY A 570 -38.55 -18.44 -18.26
C GLY A 570 -37.73 -18.26 -17.00
N GLU A 571 -37.21 -19.33 -16.39
CA GLU A 571 -36.36 -19.24 -15.19
C GLU A 571 -34.86 -19.30 -15.48
N TRP A 572 -34.09 -18.58 -14.67
CA TRP A 572 -32.62 -18.57 -14.74
C TRP A 572 -32.06 -19.84 -14.09
N LYS A 573 -31.41 -20.68 -14.89
CA LYS A 573 -30.74 -21.92 -14.46
C LYS A 573 -29.23 -21.82 -14.60
N VAL A 574 -28.52 -22.58 -13.78
CA VAL A 574 -27.05 -22.67 -13.81
C VAL A 574 -26.63 -23.60 -14.94
N ALA A 575 -25.99 -23.06 -15.98
CA ALA A 575 -25.40 -23.87 -17.05
C ALA A 575 -24.04 -24.45 -16.62
N GLU A 576 -23.21 -23.63 -15.95
CA GLU A 576 -21.89 -23.99 -15.43
C GLU A 576 -21.66 -23.29 -14.08
N ALA A 577 -20.97 -23.95 -13.15
CA ALA A 577 -20.51 -23.38 -11.89
C ALA A 577 -19.06 -23.79 -11.63
N GLU A 578 -18.21 -22.82 -11.31
CA GLU A 578 -16.78 -23.01 -11.02
C GLU A 578 -16.42 -22.22 -9.76
N MET A 579 -15.99 -22.90 -8.70
CA MET A 579 -15.78 -22.31 -7.36
C MET A 579 -14.47 -22.80 -6.76
N ALA A 580 -13.56 -21.86 -6.51
CA ALA A 580 -12.26 -22.12 -5.91
C ALA A 580 -12.10 -21.35 -4.60
N LEU A 581 -11.49 -21.97 -3.59
CA LEU A 581 -11.27 -21.41 -2.26
C LEU A 581 -9.81 -21.55 -1.82
N GLY A 582 -9.29 -20.51 -1.16
CA GLY A 582 -7.98 -20.49 -0.50
C GLY A 582 -8.07 -20.16 0.99
N GLY A 583 -6.98 -20.43 1.71
CA GLY A 583 -6.90 -20.36 3.18
C GLY A 583 -7.63 -21.49 3.92
N VAL A 584 -8.48 -22.25 3.23
CA VAL A 584 -9.31 -23.33 3.79
C VAL A 584 -8.73 -24.74 3.62
N ALA A 585 -7.60 -24.89 2.95
CA ALA A 585 -6.92 -26.18 2.74
C ALA A 585 -5.40 -25.98 2.56
N PRO A 586 -4.57 -27.05 2.54
CA PRO A 586 -3.13 -26.95 2.28
C PRO A 586 -2.76 -26.51 0.85
N LYS A 587 -3.73 -26.30 -0.03
CA LYS A 587 -3.59 -25.63 -1.34
C LYS A 587 -4.91 -24.89 -1.64
N THR A 588 -4.95 -24.08 -2.71
CA THR A 588 -6.23 -23.66 -3.26
C THR A 588 -6.98 -24.88 -3.80
N ILE A 589 -8.28 -25.00 -3.50
CA ILE A 589 -9.12 -26.16 -3.86
C ILE A 589 -10.35 -25.72 -4.66
N MET A 590 -10.88 -26.62 -5.47
CA MET A 590 -12.23 -26.50 -6.05
C MET A 590 -13.28 -27.07 -5.09
N ALA A 591 -14.55 -26.73 -5.27
CA ALA A 591 -15.69 -27.25 -4.49
C ALA A 591 -16.60 -28.18 -5.33
N PRO A 592 -16.14 -29.37 -5.74
CA PRO A 592 -16.84 -30.22 -6.72
C PRO A 592 -18.26 -30.61 -6.31
N LEU A 593 -18.50 -30.97 -5.04
CA LEU A 593 -19.84 -31.39 -4.60
C LEU A 593 -20.85 -30.24 -4.78
N THR A 594 -20.43 -29.02 -4.44
CA THR A 594 -21.24 -27.81 -4.62
C THR A 594 -21.42 -27.45 -6.10
N MET A 595 -20.39 -27.57 -6.93
CA MET A 595 -20.46 -27.25 -8.37
C MET A 595 -21.44 -28.19 -9.08
N ASP A 596 -21.31 -29.51 -8.86
CA ASP A 596 -22.19 -30.54 -9.42
C ASP A 596 -23.64 -30.35 -8.93
N LEU A 597 -23.83 -30.03 -7.64
CA LEU A 597 -25.15 -29.79 -7.07
C LEU A 597 -25.86 -28.58 -7.69
N LEU A 598 -25.13 -27.53 -8.06
CA LEU A 598 -25.71 -26.31 -8.62
C LEU A 598 -26.17 -26.48 -10.07
N GLN A 599 -25.55 -27.36 -10.85
CA GLN A 599 -25.81 -27.47 -12.29
C GLN A 599 -27.28 -27.81 -12.60
N GLY A 600 -27.86 -27.10 -13.57
CA GLY A 600 -29.27 -27.22 -13.95
C GLY A 600 -30.29 -26.65 -12.96
N ARG A 601 -29.89 -26.21 -11.76
CA ARG A 601 -30.82 -25.65 -10.76
C ARG A 601 -31.20 -24.21 -11.06
N VAL A 602 -32.41 -23.82 -10.64
CA VAL A 602 -32.90 -22.44 -10.66
C VAL A 602 -32.20 -21.61 -9.59
N TRP A 603 -31.87 -20.33 -9.88
CA TRP A 603 -31.16 -19.42 -8.97
C TRP A 603 -32.05 -18.84 -7.85
N ASN A 604 -32.56 -19.70 -6.97
CA ASN A 604 -33.52 -19.38 -5.92
C ASN A 604 -32.98 -19.67 -4.49
N LYS A 605 -33.84 -19.49 -3.49
CA LYS A 605 -33.52 -19.67 -2.06
C LYS A 605 -33.19 -21.14 -1.71
N GLU A 606 -33.88 -22.07 -2.35
CA GLU A 606 -33.73 -23.51 -2.17
C GLU A 606 -32.33 -23.95 -2.63
N THR A 607 -31.90 -23.46 -3.81
CA THR A 607 -30.55 -23.66 -4.36
C THR A 607 -29.47 -23.00 -3.50
N LEU A 608 -29.71 -21.79 -2.99
CA LEU A 608 -28.80 -21.13 -2.03
C LEU A 608 -28.60 -21.96 -0.76
N HIS A 609 -29.68 -22.44 -0.13
CA HIS A 609 -29.59 -23.25 1.09
C HIS A 609 -28.88 -24.59 0.83
N ALA A 610 -29.21 -25.25 -0.29
CA ALA A 610 -28.56 -26.51 -0.69
C ALA A 610 -27.06 -26.32 -0.98
N GLY A 611 -26.68 -25.24 -1.67
CA GLY A 611 -25.28 -24.90 -1.95
C GLY A 611 -24.47 -24.63 -0.67
N ILE A 612 -25.03 -23.91 0.31
CA ILE A 612 -24.37 -23.69 1.61
C ILE A 612 -24.13 -25.02 2.34
N ALA A 613 -25.14 -25.91 2.35
CA ALA A 613 -25.03 -27.22 2.99
C ALA A 613 -24.06 -28.18 2.26
N SER A 614 -23.91 -28.04 0.94
CA SER A 614 -22.95 -28.83 0.16
C SER A 614 -21.52 -28.32 0.35
N LEU A 615 -21.33 -26.99 0.39
CA LEU A 615 -19.99 -26.38 0.51
C LEU A 615 -19.32 -26.69 1.85
N ALA A 616 -20.12 -26.95 2.90
CA ALA A 616 -19.63 -27.45 4.17
C ALA A 616 -18.98 -28.85 4.10
N GLN A 617 -19.26 -29.63 3.03
CA GLN A 617 -18.66 -30.95 2.78
C GLN A 617 -17.39 -30.84 1.92
N ASP A 618 -17.35 -29.90 0.97
CA ASP A 618 -16.13 -29.57 0.21
C ASP A 618 -15.03 -28.96 1.11
N VAL A 619 -15.41 -28.19 2.14
CA VAL A 619 -14.48 -27.44 3.01
C VAL A 619 -14.18 -28.20 4.32
N TYR A 620 -13.26 -29.17 4.25
CA TYR A 620 -12.79 -29.89 5.43
C TYR A 620 -11.57 -29.22 6.10
N ILE A 621 -11.81 -28.60 7.26
CA ILE A 621 -10.78 -28.04 8.17
C ILE A 621 -10.92 -28.74 9.53
N ASN A 622 -9.82 -29.13 10.18
CA ASN A 622 -9.85 -29.75 11.51
C ASN A 622 -9.09 -28.90 12.55
N SER A 623 -9.15 -29.29 13.83
CA SER A 623 -8.52 -28.55 14.94
C SER A 623 -7.00 -28.48 14.89
N GLN A 624 -6.35 -29.35 14.11
CA GLN A 624 -4.90 -29.37 13.89
C GLN A 624 -4.48 -28.60 12.62
N SER A 625 -5.43 -28.13 11.81
CA SER A 625 -5.15 -27.37 10.59
C SER A 625 -4.37 -26.07 10.90
N PRO A 626 -3.19 -25.86 10.30
CA PRO A 626 -2.41 -24.63 10.50
C PRO A 626 -3.22 -23.36 10.23
N GLY A 627 -2.88 -22.27 10.94
CA GLY A 627 -3.60 -20.99 10.91
C GLY A 627 -4.76 -20.88 11.91
N GLY A 628 -5.19 -21.97 12.56
CA GLY A 628 -6.25 -21.92 13.57
C GLY A 628 -7.59 -21.45 13.01
N MET A 629 -8.36 -20.68 13.80
CA MET A 629 -9.60 -20.00 13.36
C MET A 629 -10.58 -20.92 12.58
N VAL A 630 -10.70 -22.19 12.97
CA VAL A 630 -11.36 -23.25 12.18
C VAL A 630 -12.81 -22.91 11.84
N GLU A 631 -13.63 -22.60 12.84
CA GLU A 631 -15.05 -22.27 12.61
C GLU A 631 -15.23 -20.96 11.85
N PHE A 632 -14.33 -19.98 12.04
CA PHE A 632 -14.34 -18.75 11.28
C PHE A 632 -14.04 -19.00 9.79
N ARG A 633 -13.01 -19.81 9.47
CA ARG A 633 -12.68 -20.17 8.08
C ARG A 633 -13.80 -20.94 7.39
N ARG A 634 -14.45 -21.88 8.09
CA ARG A 634 -15.65 -22.58 7.59
C ARG A 634 -16.80 -21.60 7.33
N ALA A 635 -17.09 -20.72 8.28
CA ALA A 635 -18.13 -19.69 8.13
C ALA A 635 -17.83 -18.72 6.99
N MET A 636 -16.57 -18.39 6.73
CA MET A 636 -16.17 -17.52 5.62
C MET A 636 -16.46 -18.16 4.25
N ALA A 637 -16.23 -19.46 4.07
CA ALA A 637 -16.57 -20.16 2.82
C ALA A 637 -18.07 -20.03 2.48
N ALA A 638 -18.94 -20.36 3.45
CA ALA A 638 -20.39 -20.19 3.32
C ALA A 638 -20.81 -18.72 3.10
N SER A 639 -20.15 -17.77 3.78
CA SER A 639 -20.42 -16.34 3.65
C SER A 639 -20.05 -15.78 2.28
N PHE A 640 -18.93 -16.23 1.69
CA PHE A 640 -18.53 -15.86 0.33
C PHE A 640 -19.53 -16.40 -0.69
N PHE A 641 -19.94 -17.67 -0.57
CA PHE A 641 -20.96 -18.24 -1.45
C PHE A 641 -22.32 -17.53 -1.33
N PHE A 642 -22.77 -17.20 -0.11
CA PHE A 642 -23.97 -16.38 0.09
C PHE A 642 -23.88 -15.02 -0.62
N ARG A 643 -22.77 -14.29 -0.44
CA ARG A 643 -22.57 -12.99 -1.10
C ARG A 643 -22.49 -13.12 -2.62
N PHE A 644 -21.91 -14.20 -3.13
CA PHE A 644 -21.87 -14.49 -4.55
C PHE A 644 -23.27 -14.73 -5.11
N PHE A 645 -24.07 -15.52 -4.40
CA PHE A 645 -25.46 -15.79 -4.77
C PHE A 645 -26.29 -14.49 -4.87
N MET A 646 -26.15 -13.60 -3.87
CA MET A 646 -26.84 -12.32 -3.86
C MET A 646 -26.32 -11.35 -4.94
N HIS A 647 -25.01 -11.33 -5.22
CA HIS A 647 -24.42 -10.54 -6.30
C HIS A 647 -24.96 -10.96 -7.67
N VAL A 648 -24.99 -12.27 -7.97
CA VAL A 648 -25.55 -12.79 -9.23
C VAL A 648 -27.05 -12.51 -9.32
N ALA A 649 -27.81 -12.73 -8.24
CA ALA A 649 -29.25 -12.44 -8.24
C ALA A 649 -29.56 -10.95 -8.47
N PHE A 650 -28.69 -10.04 -8.01
CA PHE A 650 -28.80 -8.60 -8.28
C PHE A 650 -28.45 -8.25 -9.73
N GLU A 651 -27.38 -8.82 -10.30
CA GLU A 651 -27.02 -8.60 -11.70
C GLU A 651 -28.06 -9.21 -12.68
N LEU A 652 -28.71 -10.33 -12.33
CA LEU A 652 -29.79 -10.95 -13.11
C LEU A 652 -31.07 -10.10 -13.16
N ASP A 653 -31.31 -9.24 -12.16
CA ASP A 653 -32.48 -8.34 -12.11
C ASP A 653 -32.48 -7.35 -13.28
N ALA A 654 -31.30 -6.98 -13.79
CA ALA A 654 -31.14 -6.13 -14.96
C ALA A 654 -31.56 -6.81 -16.28
N PHE A 655 -31.65 -8.15 -16.32
CA PHE A 655 -32.07 -8.92 -17.49
C PHE A 655 -33.52 -9.43 -17.37
N LYS A 656 -33.93 -9.85 -16.17
CA LYS A 656 -35.32 -10.23 -15.83
C LYS A 656 -35.72 -9.51 -14.54
N PRO A 657 -36.42 -8.35 -14.62
CA PRO A 657 -36.84 -7.60 -13.45
C PRO A 657 -37.65 -8.46 -12.48
N GLY A 658 -37.26 -8.45 -11.20
CA GLY A 658 -37.86 -9.28 -10.17
C GLY A 658 -37.06 -10.55 -9.82
N SER A 659 -35.98 -10.87 -10.55
CA SER A 659 -35.04 -11.93 -10.15
C SER A 659 -34.47 -11.70 -8.73
N CYS A 660 -34.26 -10.43 -8.36
CA CYS A 660 -33.78 -10.06 -7.02
C CYS A 660 -34.92 -9.92 -5.98
N ASN A 661 -36.18 -10.14 -6.36
CA ASN A 661 -37.33 -10.22 -5.44
C ASN A 661 -37.54 -11.64 -4.87
N LEU A 662 -36.85 -12.65 -5.41
CA LEU A 662 -36.78 -14.02 -4.84
C LEU A 662 -36.11 -14.04 -3.45
N PHE A 663 -35.48 -12.94 -3.02
CA PHE A 663 -34.75 -12.81 -1.76
C PHE A 663 -35.29 -11.67 -0.89
N PRO A 664 -35.28 -11.83 0.45
CA PRO A 664 -35.65 -10.77 1.39
C PRO A 664 -34.89 -9.45 1.14
N LYS A 665 -35.58 -8.30 1.22
CA LYS A 665 -34.97 -6.98 0.94
C LYS A 665 -33.73 -6.68 1.80
N ASN A 666 -33.70 -7.18 3.04
CA ASN A 666 -32.57 -7.02 3.95
C ASN A 666 -31.32 -7.84 3.56
N TYR A 667 -31.40 -8.79 2.61
CA TYR A 667 -30.23 -9.52 2.10
C TYR A 667 -29.48 -8.73 1.01
N ARG A 668 -30.10 -7.70 0.41
CA ARG A 668 -29.54 -6.95 -0.72
C ARG A 668 -28.22 -6.24 -0.39
N SER A 669 -28.00 -5.86 0.87
CA SER A 669 -26.71 -5.33 1.32
C SER A 669 -25.55 -6.33 1.19
N GLY A 670 -25.83 -7.65 1.21
CA GLY A 670 -24.85 -8.69 0.95
C GLY A 670 -24.35 -8.75 -0.49
N ALA A 671 -25.20 -8.37 -1.46
CA ALA A 671 -24.86 -8.24 -2.88
C ALA A 671 -23.94 -7.05 -3.17
N ILE A 672 -24.01 -5.99 -2.35
CA ILE A 672 -23.23 -4.77 -2.55
C ILE A 672 -21.74 -5.09 -2.35
N ALA A 673 -20.97 -5.05 -3.45
CA ALA A 673 -19.54 -4.85 -3.36
C ALA A 673 -19.31 -3.46 -2.74
N HIS A 674 -18.61 -3.37 -1.60
CA HIS A 674 -18.32 -2.08 -0.96
C HIS A 674 -17.36 -1.29 -1.87
N PRO A 675 -17.83 -0.25 -2.58
CA PRO A 675 -17.01 0.44 -3.55
C PRO A 675 -16.19 1.47 -2.78
N HIS A 676 -14.99 1.06 -2.40
CA HIS A 676 -13.95 1.87 -1.76
C HIS A 676 -14.22 2.28 -0.31
N LYS A 677 -13.11 2.51 0.42
CA LYS A 677 -13.14 3.16 1.74
C LYS A 677 -13.43 4.66 1.51
N PRO A 678 -14.32 5.29 2.28
CA PRO A 678 -14.41 6.75 2.33
C PRO A 678 -13.05 7.38 2.63
N LEU A 679 -12.75 8.50 1.96
CA LEU A 679 -11.48 9.23 2.16
C LEU A 679 -11.36 9.66 3.63
N SER A 680 -10.18 9.47 4.23
CA SER A 680 -9.98 9.74 5.65
C SER A 680 -10.05 11.25 5.94
N THR A 681 -11.06 11.73 6.67
CA THR A 681 -11.19 13.14 7.07
C THR A 681 -10.95 13.34 8.57
N GLY A 682 -10.66 14.57 8.99
CA GLY A 682 -10.49 14.91 10.40
C GLY A 682 -10.27 16.41 10.59
N MET A 683 -10.88 16.97 11.63
CA MET A 683 -10.79 18.39 12.01
C MET A 683 -10.14 18.52 13.40
N GLN A 684 -9.46 19.64 13.66
CA GLN A 684 -8.77 19.88 14.93
C GLN A 684 -9.10 21.28 15.42
N TYR A 685 -9.33 21.40 16.73
CA TYR A 685 -9.64 22.65 17.39
C TYR A 685 -8.58 22.95 18.45
N PHE A 686 -8.08 24.18 18.44
CA PHE A 686 -7.15 24.70 19.45
C PHE A 686 -7.35 26.21 19.56
N SER A 687 -7.07 26.77 20.73
CA SER A 687 -7.13 28.22 20.94
C SER A 687 -5.89 28.89 20.35
N LYS A 688 -6.08 29.92 19.53
CA LYS A 688 -4.97 30.76 19.04
C LYS A 688 -4.38 31.56 20.20
N VAL A 689 -3.05 31.55 20.33
CA VAL A 689 -2.32 32.38 21.31
C VAL A 689 -1.85 33.67 20.62
N PRO A 690 -2.22 34.86 21.11
CA PRO A 690 -1.78 36.13 20.52
C PRO A 690 -0.28 36.42 20.69
N GLY A 691 0.32 37.01 19.66
CA GLY A 691 1.69 37.55 19.67
C GLY A 691 2.80 36.51 19.56
N ASP A 692 4.04 37.00 19.56
CA ASP A 692 5.26 36.25 19.20
C ASP A 692 5.75 35.27 20.29
N ARG A 693 4.86 34.85 21.20
CA ARG A 693 5.19 33.89 22.27
C ARG A 693 5.39 32.50 21.69
N VAL A 694 6.44 31.79 22.12
CA VAL A 694 6.71 30.43 21.64
C VAL A 694 5.70 29.40 22.17
N ILE A 695 5.27 29.56 23.42
CA ILE A 695 4.37 28.62 24.10
C ILE A 695 2.95 28.71 23.53
N GLY A 696 2.39 27.56 23.14
CA GLY A 696 1.02 27.44 22.61
C GLY A 696 0.90 27.68 21.10
N GLN A 697 1.97 28.02 20.41
CA GLN A 697 2.00 28.06 18.94
C GLN A 697 2.25 26.66 18.35
N PRO A 698 1.67 26.32 17.20
CA PRO A 698 1.83 25.02 16.54
C PRO A 698 3.17 24.93 15.78
N TYR A 699 4.30 25.06 16.47
CA TYR A 699 5.61 24.88 15.83
C TYR A 699 5.78 23.44 15.32
N ARG A 700 6.36 23.31 14.11
CA ARG A 700 6.78 21.99 13.60
C ARG A 700 7.85 21.38 14.52
N HIS A 701 7.90 20.05 14.58
CA HIS A 701 8.93 19.34 15.35
C HIS A 701 10.33 19.80 14.90
N ALA A 702 11.23 20.12 15.84
CA ALA A 702 12.51 20.75 15.53
C ALA A 702 13.33 19.94 14.50
N ALA A 703 13.40 18.63 14.67
CA ALA A 703 14.10 17.73 13.75
C ALA A 703 13.28 17.34 12.48
N ALA A 704 12.08 17.88 12.26
CA ALA A 704 11.24 17.46 11.12
C ALA A 704 11.95 17.61 9.77
N HIS A 705 12.76 18.66 9.61
CA HIS A 705 13.53 18.93 8.39
C HIS A 705 14.57 17.83 8.08
N VAL A 706 15.36 17.40 9.06
CA VAL A 706 16.30 16.27 8.89
C VAL A 706 15.62 14.89 8.81
N GLN A 707 14.41 14.76 9.38
CA GLN A 707 13.63 13.51 9.28
C GLN A 707 13.06 13.29 7.87
N VAL A 708 12.63 14.35 7.17
CA VAL A 708 12.10 14.24 5.80
C VAL A 708 13.18 14.08 4.72
N THR A 709 14.43 14.45 5.02
CA THR A 709 15.58 14.30 4.11
C THR A 709 16.39 13.04 4.33
N GLY A 710 16.18 12.35 5.45
CA GLY A 710 16.98 11.19 5.88
C GLY A 710 18.27 11.55 6.61
N GLU A 711 18.58 12.85 6.79
CA GLU A 711 19.74 13.36 7.54
C GLU A 711 19.61 13.13 9.06
N ALA A 712 18.45 12.72 9.56
CA ALA A 712 18.27 12.28 10.94
C ALA A 712 18.99 10.94 11.18
N HIS A 713 20.06 10.98 11.99
CA HIS A 713 20.83 9.82 12.40
C HIS A 713 20.17 9.10 13.58
N TYR A 714 19.81 7.83 13.39
CA TYR A 714 19.44 6.87 14.41
C TYR A 714 20.64 5.95 14.71
N THR A 715 20.55 5.09 15.72
CA THR A 715 21.69 4.28 16.21
C THR A 715 22.39 3.45 15.12
N ASP A 716 21.63 2.80 14.23
CA ASP A 716 22.19 1.99 13.13
C ASP A 716 22.70 2.83 11.94
N ASP A 717 22.44 4.15 11.93
CA ASP A 717 22.96 5.06 10.91
C ASP A 717 24.36 5.61 11.26
N ILE A 718 24.84 5.35 12.48
CA ILE A 718 26.16 5.79 12.95
C ILE A 718 27.23 4.93 12.23
N PRO A 719 28.19 5.54 11.51
CA PRO A 719 29.26 4.79 10.86
C PRO A 719 30.07 3.98 11.88
N LEU A 720 30.15 2.68 11.67
CA LEU A 720 30.95 1.79 12.51
C LEU A 720 32.45 1.90 12.16
N PRO A 721 33.36 1.84 13.16
CA PRO A 721 34.79 1.66 12.91
C PRO A 721 35.09 0.42 12.06
N GLY A 722 36.17 0.44 11.28
CA GLY A 722 36.52 -0.68 10.39
C GLY A 722 36.83 -2.02 11.09
N ASN A 723 37.06 -2.00 12.41
CA ASN A 723 37.24 -3.18 13.25
C ASN A 723 36.01 -3.51 14.13
N ALA A 724 34.86 -2.87 13.88
CA ALA A 724 33.65 -3.10 14.66
C ALA A 724 33.09 -4.51 14.44
N LEU A 725 32.78 -5.19 15.53
CA LEU A 725 32.15 -6.51 15.52
C LEU A 725 30.63 -6.39 15.44
N ARG A 726 29.99 -7.36 14.79
CA ARG A 726 28.53 -7.53 14.81
C ARG A 726 28.20 -8.69 15.76
N ALA A 727 27.20 -8.49 16.62
CA ALA A 727 26.70 -9.53 17.52
C ALA A 727 25.32 -10.02 17.05
N ALA A 728 25.05 -11.32 17.21
CA ALA A 728 23.74 -11.92 17.03
C ALA A 728 23.41 -12.77 18.26
N LEU A 729 22.15 -12.73 18.69
CA LEU A 729 21.68 -13.46 19.87
C LEU A 729 21.06 -14.80 19.45
N VAL A 730 21.42 -15.86 20.18
CA VAL A 730 20.77 -17.18 20.09
C VAL A 730 19.73 -17.24 21.21
N TYR A 731 18.47 -17.50 20.85
CA TYR A 731 17.34 -17.56 21.78
C TYR A 731 16.88 -19.00 22.01
N SER A 732 16.24 -19.26 23.15
CA SER A 732 15.57 -20.54 23.41
C SER A 732 14.42 -20.80 22.43
N ASP A 733 14.32 -22.00 21.90
CA ASP A 733 13.16 -22.50 21.15
C ASP A 733 12.07 -23.08 22.08
N ARG A 734 12.38 -23.27 23.38
CA ARG A 734 11.46 -23.80 24.40
C ARG A 734 10.98 -22.70 25.35
N PRO A 735 9.68 -22.66 25.70
CA PRO A 735 9.16 -21.72 26.68
C PRO A 735 9.62 -22.05 28.11
N HIS A 736 9.84 -23.32 28.42
CA HIS A 736 10.38 -23.80 29.69
C HIS A 736 11.12 -25.13 29.44
N ALA A 737 12.43 -25.16 29.69
CA ALA A 737 13.27 -26.35 29.59
C ALA A 737 14.55 -26.18 30.44
N LYS A 738 15.20 -27.28 30.79
CA LYS A 738 16.55 -27.27 31.35
C LYS A 738 17.57 -27.29 30.22
N LEU A 739 18.47 -26.31 30.18
CA LEU A 739 19.62 -26.32 29.28
C LEU A 739 20.60 -27.41 29.74
N LEU A 740 20.81 -28.44 28.92
CA LEU A 740 21.70 -29.56 29.25
C LEU A 740 23.13 -29.33 28.73
N SER A 741 23.27 -28.76 27.54
CA SER A 741 24.55 -28.44 26.90
C SER A 741 24.39 -27.30 25.90
N ILE A 742 25.50 -26.67 25.54
CA ILE A 742 25.62 -25.79 24.36
C ILE A 742 26.78 -26.36 23.54
N ASP A 743 26.54 -26.65 22.26
CA ASP A 743 27.60 -26.87 21.28
C ASP A 743 27.68 -25.65 20.36
N ALA A 744 28.88 -25.06 20.29
CA ALA A 744 29.18 -23.90 19.46
C ALA A 744 30.21 -24.21 18.36
N SER A 745 30.62 -25.47 18.21
CA SER A 745 31.69 -25.91 17.28
C SER A 745 31.48 -25.37 15.86
N SER A 746 30.36 -25.70 15.22
CA SER A 746 30.03 -25.22 13.86
C SER A 746 29.88 -23.69 13.77
N ALA A 747 29.53 -23.01 14.86
CA ALA A 747 29.46 -21.54 14.89
C ALA A 747 30.85 -20.88 14.92
N LEU A 748 31.83 -21.53 15.56
CA LEU A 748 33.24 -21.13 15.59
C LEU A 748 33.97 -21.46 14.27
N GLU A 749 33.46 -22.41 13.48
CA GLU A 749 33.96 -22.74 12.14
C GLU A 749 33.49 -21.79 11.04
N VAL A 750 32.45 -20.97 11.29
CA VAL A 750 31.97 -19.96 10.32
C VAL A 750 33.10 -18.96 10.05
N ARG A 751 33.76 -19.12 8.90
CA ARG A 751 34.87 -18.27 8.48
C ARG A 751 34.42 -16.80 8.44
N LYS A 752 35.38 -15.89 8.67
CA LYS A 752 35.21 -14.47 8.33
C LYS A 752 34.65 -14.38 6.91
N ASP A 753 33.66 -13.50 6.74
CA ASP A 753 33.11 -13.17 5.43
C ASP A 753 34.27 -12.83 4.49
N PRO A 754 34.47 -13.55 3.37
CA PRO A 754 35.56 -13.29 2.43
C PRO A 754 35.44 -11.91 1.74
N LEU A 755 34.38 -11.16 2.01
CA LEU A 755 34.13 -9.78 1.58
C LEU A 755 34.28 -8.73 2.70
N SER A 756 34.71 -9.14 3.91
CA SER A 756 34.93 -8.26 5.09
C SER A 756 36.36 -7.75 5.24
#